data_AF-A0AAV5A9U5-F1
#
_entry.id   AF-A0AAV5A9U5-F1
#
_cell.length_a   1.000
_cell.length_b   1.000
_cell.length_c   1.000
_cell.angle_alpha   90.00
_cell.angle_beta   90.00
_cell.angle_gamma   90.00
#
_symmetry.space_group_name_H-M   'P 1'
#
loop_
_entity.id
_entity.type
_entity.pdbx_description
1 polymer ?
#
loop_
_entity_poly.entity_id
_entity_poly.type
_entity_poly.pdbx_seq_one_letter_code
_entity_poly.pdbx_strand_id
1 'polypeptide(L)'
;MDPTNIVAFLGPAGTYTHQATLERFENVKSDVMFEACGSIKETFERVKNGKAGQYGLLPWENSIQGQVTDTYEALRDEAFGKTVFIGGEYTFGVDHCLLVKKGTTLGEVKRVLSHEQALGQCKHWLKEHVPNAELLKVASTAGAAKMINSREEAAICSKICAELYEGLEVIAQGIQDEDNNKTRFMVVMTNEEDVLKIGPSKGVDGLRGLIRLVIDSEGSLMTKLGLLLEITRDAQILRIDRPLFSRPTPIPSPSPPTMFLLLFSALPSVFAQAPPPHPPISSVAVNVTNTAGVPPPTFSVSLVSQNPTAIPLSQVVFNQTALPTGTLPTTFPPGSIPTGIPNAPPIPDAGLLNPLDYPPLDHPAPTNTSQVQEWIAELSDFVFPDIPPTNPGGCATNLEAAADTNRCWWTCGHCTRSTDVVTCPDHDTWGSSFDDGPSPYTPNLTAYLNEQNIKTTFFEVGSRVISRPTISQYQHMIGHQIACHTWAHWPMTTLTNEQVIAELGWSKKIIKDTLGLTPIYWRPPYGDVDDRIRAIAAAMNLTTIIWTSGVPGNGVNYDTGDFELPGDILSASAVLNNFSNILRSSETLQTGFIVLEHDLFQTTVELATGYILPEGIASNLTIKPIINCLGMPLANAYIETNDNETNPLPTAVGTMTLQKVTPTASGQAGGTADSGNSGVGASSDGVVTIRLWTTIVASVTIAGTAFLLK
;
A
#
# COMPACT_ATOMS: atom_id res chain seq x y z
N MET A 1 23.97 -18.48 -41.24
CA MET A 1 23.40 -18.27 -39.91
C MET A 1 22.72 -19.57 -39.51
N ASP A 2 22.91 -20.00 -38.26
CA ASP A 2 22.21 -21.16 -37.71
C ASP A 2 20.70 -20.85 -37.67
N PRO A 3 19.82 -21.66 -38.29
CA PRO A 3 18.37 -21.40 -38.34
C PRO A 3 17.66 -21.32 -36.98
N THR A 4 18.39 -21.53 -35.88
CA THR A 4 17.88 -21.47 -34.50
C THR A 4 18.12 -20.12 -33.78
N ASN A 5 18.93 -19.22 -34.34
CA ASN A 5 19.26 -17.92 -33.70
C ASN A 5 18.23 -16.84 -34.04
N ILE A 6 17.02 -16.96 -33.50
CA ILE A 6 15.94 -16.00 -33.70
C ILE A 6 15.62 -15.28 -32.39
N VAL A 7 15.33 -13.98 -32.48
CA VAL A 7 14.77 -13.13 -31.43
C VAL A 7 13.30 -12.87 -31.74
N ALA A 8 12.40 -13.49 -31.00
CA ALA A 8 10.97 -13.30 -31.12
C ALA A 8 10.51 -12.05 -30.35
N PHE A 9 9.62 -11.24 -30.93
CA PHE A 9 9.08 -10.06 -30.27
C PHE A 9 7.61 -9.82 -30.62
N LEU A 10 6.91 -9.05 -29.80
CA LEU A 10 5.52 -8.65 -30.08
C LEU A 10 5.46 -7.69 -31.28
N GLY A 11 4.89 -8.20 -32.37
CA GLY A 11 4.75 -7.49 -33.63
C GLY A 11 3.59 -6.50 -33.67
N PRO A 12 3.34 -5.89 -34.85
CA PRO A 12 4.08 -6.07 -36.10
C PRO A 12 5.44 -5.35 -36.10
N ALA A 13 6.23 -5.51 -37.17
CA ALA A 13 7.47 -4.76 -37.36
C ALA A 13 7.19 -3.24 -37.34
N GLY A 14 8.01 -2.51 -36.58
CA GLY A 14 7.88 -1.07 -36.39
C GLY A 14 7.10 -0.66 -35.14
N THR A 15 6.75 -1.59 -34.25
CA THR A 15 6.27 -1.26 -32.90
C THR A 15 7.41 -0.79 -32.00
N TYR A 16 7.06 -0.23 -30.84
CA TYR A 16 8.04 0.06 -29.78
C TYR A 16 8.77 -1.18 -29.30
N THR A 17 8.10 -2.34 -29.26
CA THR A 17 8.74 -3.62 -28.96
C THR A 17 9.79 -3.97 -30.01
N HIS A 18 9.50 -3.78 -31.30
CA HIS A 18 10.50 -3.99 -32.36
C HIS A 18 11.75 -3.12 -32.17
N GLN A 19 11.55 -1.82 -31.91
CA GLN A 19 12.68 -0.91 -31.68
C GLN A 19 13.49 -1.32 -30.44
N ALA A 20 12.81 -1.61 -29.33
CA ALA A 20 13.44 -2.10 -28.11
C ALA A 20 14.23 -3.40 -28.34
N THR A 21 13.71 -4.30 -29.18
CA THR A 21 14.42 -5.53 -29.56
C THR A 21 15.69 -5.24 -30.35
N LEU A 22 15.66 -4.34 -31.33
CA LEU A 22 16.88 -4.01 -32.08
C LEU A 22 17.95 -3.34 -31.20
N GLU A 23 17.55 -2.44 -30.30
CA GLU A 23 18.48 -1.75 -29.41
C GLU A 23 19.06 -2.69 -28.34
N ARG A 24 18.24 -3.61 -27.79
CA ARG A 24 18.72 -4.55 -26.77
C ARG A 24 19.69 -5.58 -27.33
N PHE A 25 19.45 -6.04 -28.56
CA PHE A 25 20.23 -7.09 -29.22
C PHE A 25 21.24 -6.54 -30.23
N GLU A 26 21.60 -5.25 -30.14
CA GLU A 26 22.54 -4.59 -31.05
C GLU A 26 23.89 -5.34 -31.14
N ASN A 27 24.40 -5.83 -30.01
CA ASN A 27 25.68 -6.55 -29.92
C ASN A 27 25.71 -7.88 -30.69
N VAL A 28 24.54 -8.49 -30.92
CA VAL A 28 24.40 -9.80 -31.60
C VAL A 28 23.58 -9.69 -32.89
N LYS A 29 23.31 -8.47 -33.35
CA LYS A 29 22.41 -8.16 -34.47
C LYS A 29 22.84 -8.82 -35.79
N SER A 30 24.13 -9.09 -35.97
CA SER A 30 24.67 -9.80 -37.15
C SER A 30 24.48 -11.32 -37.11
N ASP A 31 24.21 -11.87 -35.92
CA ASP A 31 24.22 -13.32 -35.66
C ASP A 31 22.82 -13.87 -35.34
N VAL A 32 21.80 -12.99 -35.30
CA VAL A 32 20.41 -13.30 -34.99
C VAL A 32 19.45 -12.74 -36.03
N MET A 33 18.31 -13.42 -36.22
CA MET A 33 17.18 -12.93 -37.01
C MET A 33 16.07 -12.43 -36.09
N PHE A 34 15.34 -11.38 -36.50
CA PHE A 34 14.24 -10.82 -35.72
C PHE A 34 12.90 -11.27 -36.31
N GLU A 35 12.04 -11.88 -35.47
CA GLU A 35 10.72 -12.37 -35.90
C GLU A 35 9.58 -11.73 -35.10
N ALA A 36 8.64 -11.12 -35.82
CA ALA A 36 7.45 -10.51 -35.24
C ALA A 36 6.35 -11.56 -35.02
N CYS A 37 5.85 -11.66 -33.79
CA CYS A 37 4.75 -12.55 -33.40
C CYS A 37 3.44 -11.76 -33.24
N GLY A 38 2.29 -12.43 -33.39
CA GLY A 38 0.97 -11.81 -33.31
C GLY A 38 0.46 -11.58 -31.88
N SER A 39 1.07 -12.21 -30.88
CA SER A 39 0.70 -12.05 -29.47
C SER A 39 1.87 -12.34 -28.53
N ILE A 40 1.80 -11.85 -27.29
CA ILE A 40 2.80 -12.12 -26.23
C ILE A 40 2.90 -13.63 -25.97
N LYS A 41 1.76 -14.33 -25.94
CA LYS A 41 1.69 -15.78 -25.78
C LYS A 41 2.41 -16.51 -26.92
N GLU A 42 2.22 -16.07 -28.17
CA GLU A 42 2.93 -16.64 -29.31
C GLU A 42 4.43 -16.40 -29.21
N THR A 43 4.86 -15.18 -28.85
CA THR A 43 6.28 -14.86 -28.62
C THR A 43 6.91 -15.81 -27.61
N PHE A 44 6.21 -16.06 -26.49
CA PHE A 44 6.69 -16.98 -25.45
C PHE A 44 6.72 -18.44 -25.93
N GLU A 45 5.66 -18.92 -26.59
CA GLU A 45 5.61 -20.29 -27.12
C GLU A 45 6.69 -20.55 -28.18
N ARG A 46 7.08 -19.55 -28.97
CA ARG A 46 8.20 -19.66 -29.92
C ARG A 46 9.53 -19.93 -29.22
N VAL A 47 9.80 -19.23 -28.12
CA VAL A 47 11.00 -19.43 -27.29
C VAL A 47 10.93 -20.80 -26.59
N LYS A 48 9.80 -21.09 -25.92
CA LYS A 48 9.59 -22.33 -25.16
C LYS A 48 9.77 -23.60 -25.98
N ASN A 49 9.24 -23.65 -27.20
CA ASN A 49 9.27 -24.86 -28.01
C ASN A 49 10.66 -25.14 -28.63
N GLY A 50 11.66 -24.28 -28.41
CA GLY A 50 13.05 -24.48 -28.85
C GLY A 50 13.22 -24.65 -30.37
N LYS A 51 12.17 -24.43 -31.15
CA LYS A 51 12.09 -24.82 -32.56
C LYS A 51 12.41 -23.69 -33.53
N ALA A 52 12.49 -22.43 -33.08
CA ALA A 52 12.81 -21.27 -33.93
C ALA A 52 13.06 -19.97 -33.13
N GLY A 53 13.64 -20.01 -31.93
CA GLY A 53 13.81 -18.79 -31.11
C GLY A 53 14.71 -19.02 -29.91
N GLN A 54 15.96 -18.59 -29.99
CA GLN A 54 16.91 -18.62 -28.87
C GLN A 54 16.58 -17.54 -27.83
N TYR A 55 15.92 -16.45 -28.27
CA TYR A 55 15.59 -15.31 -27.44
C TYR A 55 14.16 -14.80 -27.69
N GLY A 56 13.60 -14.12 -26.70
CA GLY A 56 12.37 -13.35 -26.83
C GLY A 56 12.40 -12.07 -25.99
N LEU A 57 11.69 -11.04 -26.44
CA LEU A 57 11.50 -9.80 -25.69
C LEU A 57 10.02 -9.61 -25.34
N LEU A 58 9.69 -9.66 -24.05
CA LEU A 58 8.31 -9.57 -23.54
C LEU A 58 8.11 -8.24 -22.78
N PRO A 59 7.11 -7.41 -23.14
CA PRO A 59 6.76 -6.23 -22.34
C PRO A 59 6.10 -6.69 -21.04
N TRP A 60 6.55 -6.22 -19.88
CA TRP A 60 5.97 -6.67 -18.60
C TRP A 60 5.38 -5.52 -17.77
N GLU A 61 5.81 -4.28 -18.01
CA GLU A 61 5.30 -3.09 -17.31
C GLU A 61 5.43 -1.83 -18.15
N ASN A 62 4.45 -0.93 -18.04
CA ASN A 62 4.50 0.44 -18.56
C ASN A 62 4.24 1.44 -17.43
N SER A 63 4.99 2.55 -17.38
CA SER A 63 4.88 3.55 -16.29
C SER A 63 3.54 4.28 -16.23
N ILE A 64 2.75 4.28 -17.32
CA ILE A 64 1.45 4.94 -17.40
C ILE A 64 0.31 3.92 -17.27
N GLN A 65 0.44 2.74 -17.88
CA GLN A 65 -0.65 1.76 -17.99
C GLN A 65 -0.53 0.60 -16.99
N GLY A 66 0.56 0.55 -16.23
CA GLY A 66 0.81 -0.51 -15.25
C GLY A 66 1.26 -1.83 -15.89
N GLN A 67 0.84 -2.93 -15.28
CA GLN A 67 1.32 -4.28 -15.58
C GLN A 67 0.76 -4.85 -16.90
N VAL A 68 1.58 -5.59 -17.64
CA VAL A 68 1.15 -6.28 -18.87
C VAL A 68 0.69 -7.70 -18.54
N THR A 69 -0.62 -7.87 -18.37
CA THR A 69 -1.25 -9.12 -17.88
C THR A 69 -0.83 -10.37 -18.64
N ASP A 70 -0.78 -10.34 -19.97
CA ASP A 70 -0.43 -11.50 -20.80
C ASP A 70 0.99 -12.04 -20.52
N THR A 71 1.93 -11.14 -20.18
CA THR A 71 3.29 -11.54 -19.82
C THR A 71 3.31 -12.21 -18.46
N TYR A 72 2.50 -11.73 -17.50
CA TYR A 72 2.33 -12.41 -16.21
C TYR A 72 1.67 -13.78 -16.34
N GLU A 73 0.75 -13.96 -17.28
CA GLU A 73 0.20 -15.28 -17.60
C GLU A 73 1.27 -16.20 -18.19
N ALA A 74 2.09 -15.71 -19.11
CA ALA A 74 3.20 -16.48 -19.67
C ALA A 74 4.21 -16.93 -18.59
N LEU A 75 4.52 -16.07 -17.61
CA LEU A 75 5.42 -16.40 -16.51
C LEU A 75 4.90 -17.54 -15.61
N ARG A 76 3.59 -17.87 -15.69
CA ARG A 76 3.00 -19.02 -14.97
C ARG A 76 3.24 -20.35 -15.68
N ASP A 77 3.85 -20.35 -16.86
CA ASP A 77 4.21 -21.59 -17.54
C ASP A 77 5.38 -22.28 -16.82
N GLU A 78 5.29 -23.60 -16.65
CA GLU A 78 6.33 -24.40 -15.97
C GLU A 78 7.66 -24.46 -16.72
N ALA A 79 7.71 -24.04 -17.99
CA ALA A 79 8.95 -23.96 -18.73
C ALA A 79 9.95 -22.96 -18.11
N PHE A 80 9.46 -21.91 -17.43
CA PHE A 80 10.32 -20.95 -16.74
C PHE A 80 11.11 -21.60 -15.60
N GLY A 81 12.44 -21.42 -15.61
CA GLY A 81 13.37 -22.03 -14.66
C GLY A 81 13.75 -23.49 -14.96
N LYS A 82 13.18 -24.09 -16.03
CA LYS A 82 13.53 -25.44 -16.50
C LYS A 82 14.15 -25.42 -17.89
N THR A 83 13.42 -24.84 -18.86
CA THR A 83 13.81 -24.79 -20.28
C THR A 83 13.80 -23.38 -20.85
N VAL A 84 13.21 -22.42 -20.13
CA VAL A 84 13.23 -20.99 -20.45
C VAL A 84 13.75 -20.22 -19.25
N PHE A 85 14.68 -19.30 -19.48
CA PHE A 85 15.36 -18.51 -18.47
C PHE A 85 15.17 -17.03 -18.76
N ILE A 86 15.22 -16.21 -17.70
CA ILE A 86 15.28 -14.76 -17.82
C ILE A 86 16.75 -14.38 -17.80
N GLY A 87 17.21 -13.69 -18.84
CA GLY A 87 18.62 -13.28 -18.89
C GLY A 87 18.82 -11.79 -19.07
N GLY A 88 17.83 -10.99 -18.66
CA GLY A 88 17.99 -9.56 -18.50
C GLY A 88 16.68 -8.79 -18.56
N GLU A 89 16.79 -7.49 -18.30
CA GLU A 89 15.71 -6.53 -18.49
C GLU A 89 16.18 -5.41 -19.42
N TYR A 90 15.22 -4.72 -20.00
CA TYR A 90 15.49 -3.56 -20.84
C TYR A 90 14.37 -2.54 -20.67
N THR A 91 14.73 -1.31 -20.32
CA THR A 91 13.76 -0.22 -20.18
C THR A 91 13.85 0.69 -21.39
N PHE A 92 12.73 0.87 -22.07
CA PHE A 92 12.62 1.68 -23.28
C PHE A 92 11.76 2.91 -23.00
N GLY A 93 12.28 4.10 -23.29
CA GLY A 93 11.51 5.35 -23.25
C GLY A 93 10.62 5.46 -24.47
N VAL A 94 9.31 5.62 -24.29
CA VAL A 94 8.35 5.77 -25.39
C VAL A 94 8.43 7.20 -25.89
N ASP A 95 9.11 7.37 -27.01
CA ASP A 95 9.22 8.63 -27.75
C ASP A 95 8.27 8.59 -28.96
N HIS A 96 7.20 9.39 -28.92
CA HIS A 96 6.23 9.47 -30.02
C HIS A 96 6.81 10.37 -31.11
N CYS A 97 6.91 9.82 -32.33
CA CYS A 97 7.27 10.57 -33.52
C CYS A 97 6.06 10.74 -34.44
N LEU A 98 5.94 11.92 -35.05
CA LEU A 98 5.01 12.16 -36.15
C LEU A 98 5.71 11.87 -37.48
N LEU A 99 5.21 10.89 -38.23
CA LEU A 99 5.72 10.51 -39.54
C LEU A 99 4.77 10.96 -40.64
N VAL A 100 5.34 11.41 -41.75
CA VAL A 100 4.63 11.84 -42.97
C VAL A 100 5.35 11.30 -44.19
N LYS A 101 4.73 11.41 -45.37
CA LYS A 101 5.39 11.10 -46.64
C LYS A 101 6.49 12.12 -46.93
N LYS A 102 7.63 11.70 -47.47
CA LYS A 102 8.77 12.59 -47.78
C LYS A 102 8.36 13.82 -48.59
N GLY A 103 8.81 14.99 -48.12
CA GLY A 103 8.52 16.30 -48.69
C GLY A 103 7.12 16.83 -48.35
N THR A 104 6.48 16.29 -47.30
CA THR A 104 5.21 16.82 -46.75
C THR A 104 5.53 17.84 -45.66
N THR A 105 4.81 18.95 -45.65
CA THR A 105 4.89 19.97 -44.60
C THR A 105 3.77 19.80 -43.58
N LEU A 106 3.98 20.29 -42.35
CA LEU A 106 3.00 20.13 -41.27
C LEU A 106 1.61 20.69 -41.62
N GLY A 107 1.56 21.78 -42.39
CA GLY A 107 0.32 22.43 -42.82
C GLY A 107 -0.49 21.66 -43.87
N GLU A 108 0.10 20.64 -44.50
CA GLU A 108 -0.59 19.78 -45.47
C GLU A 108 -1.33 18.61 -44.77
N VAL A 109 -1.04 18.36 -43.50
CA VAL A 109 -1.63 17.26 -42.72
C VAL A 109 -3.08 17.57 -42.36
N LYS A 110 -4.00 16.72 -42.84
CA LYS A 110 -5.44 16.79 -42.55
C LYS A 110 -5.94 15.62 -41.70
N ARG A 111 -5.18 14.54 -41.60
CA ARG A 111 -5.56 13.33 -40.86
C ARG A 111 -4.35 12.79 -40.09
N VAL A 112 -4.54 12.45 -38.83
CA VAL A 112 -3.51 11.84 -37.97
C VAL A 112 -4.00 10.46 -37.53
N LEU A 113 -3.25 9.42 -37.92
CA LEU A 113 -3.57 8.03 -37.61
C LEU A 113 -2.69 7.54 -36.47
N SER A 114 -3.28 6.87 -35.47
CA SER A 114 -2.51 6.06 -34.51
C SER A 114 -3.42 5.17 -33.66
N HIS A 115 -2.80 4.40 -32.77
CA HIS A 115 -3.54 3.74 -31.70
C HIS A 115 -4.18 4.76 -30.76
N GLU A 116 -5.36 4.43 -30.19
CA GLU A 116 -6.13 5.35 -29.33
C GLU A 116 -5.31 5.91 -28.17
N GLN A 117 -4.45 5.09 -27.57
CA GLN A 117 -3.58 5.51 -26.48
C GLN A 117 -2.50 6.52 -26.93
N ALA A 118 -1.90 6.32 -28.11
CA ALA A 118 -0.88 7.23 -28.63
C ALA A 118 -1.50 8.58 -29.05
N LEU A 119 -2.69 8.56 -29.65
CA LEU A 119 -3.46 9.80 -29.89
C LEU A 119 -3.80 10.52 -28.58
N GLY A 120 -4.12 9.75 -27.53
CA GLY A 120 -4.42 10.28 -26.21
C GLY A 120 -3.23 10.92 -25.51
N GLN A 121 -2.03 10.42 -25.76
CA GLN A 121 -0.77 10.88 -25.16
C GLN A 121 -0.13 12.05 -25.91
N CYS A 122 -0.66 12.48 -27.05
CA CYS A 122 -0.10 13.57 -27.85
C CYS A 122 -1.12 14.71 -28.05
N LYS A 123 -2.13 14.82 -27.18
CA LYS A 123 -3.29 15.68 -27.42
C LYS A 123 -2.91 17.15 -27.45
N HIS A 124 -2.02 17.59 -26.56
CA HIS A 124 -1.64 19.00 -26.49
C HIS A 124 -0.86 19.41 -27.73
N TRP A 125 0.14 18.60 -28.11
CA TRP A 125 0.94 18.87 -29.29
C TRP A 125 0.10 18.90 -30.57
N LEU A 126 -0.82 17.94 -30.75
CA LEU A 126 -1.72 17.87 -31.91
C LEU A 126 -2.64 19.09 -31.98
N LYS A 127 -3.18 19.54 -30.84
CA LYS A 127 -4.05 20.71 -30.77
C LYS A 127 -3.32 22.01 -31.12
N GLU A 128 -2.04 22.11 -30.78
CA GLU A 128 -1.23 23.29 -31.07
C GLU A 128 -0.75 23.33 -32.53
N HIS A 129 -0.32 22.20 -33.07
CA HIS A 129 0.42 22.16 -34.33
C HIS A 129 -0.39 21.70 -35.54
N VAL A 130 -1.42 20.86 -35.34
CA VAL A 130 -2.33 20.36 -36.38
C VAL A 130 -3.80 20.40 -35.93
N PRO A 131 -4.32 21.56 -35.46
CA PRO A 131 -5.64 21.67 -34.80
C PRO A 131 -6.82 21.23 -35.67
N ASN A 132 -6.67 21.28 -36.99
CA ASN A 132 -7.72 20.97 -37.96
C ASN A 132 -7.63 19.54 -38.50
N ALA A 133 -6.68 18.73 -38.03
CA ALA A 133 -6.52 17.37 -38.49
C ALA A 133 -7.48 16.41 -37.79
N GLU A 134 -8.15 15.54 -38.56
CA GLU A 134 -9.01 14.48 -38.03
C GLU A 134 -8.16 13.36 -37.41
N LEU A 135 -8.49 12.94 -36.19
CA LEU A 135 -7.79 11.88 -35.47
C LEU A 135 -8.44 10.52 -35.75
N LEU A 136 -7.74 9.64 -36.46
CA LEU A 136 -8.23 8.32 -36.87
C LEU A 136 -7.59 7.22 -36.01
N LYS A 137 -8.43 6.51 -35.26
CA LYS A 137 -8.02 5.38 -34.42
C LYS A 137 -7.78 4.14 -35.28
N VAL A 138 -6.62 3.53 -35.15
CA VAL A 138 -6.24 2.28 -35.83
C VAL A 138 -5.69 1.25 -34.86
N ALA A 139 -5.54 0.00 -35.31
CA ALA A 139 -5.19 -1.13 -34.46
C ALA A 139 -3.79 -1.06 -33.83
N SER A 140 -2.82 -0.37 -34.45
CA SER A 140 -1.47 -0.22 -33.89
C SER A 140 -0.74 1.02 -34.42
N THR A 141 0.25 1.51 -33.68
CA THR A 141 1.10 2.64 -34.08
C THR A 141 1.89 2.33 -35.37
N ALA A 142 2.46 1.13 -35.47
CA ALA A 142 3.14 0.67 -36.69
C ALA A 142 2.17 0.47 -37.87
N GLY A 143 0.95 0.03 -37.59
CA GLY A 143 -0.13 -0.07 -38.58
C GLY A 143 -0.50 1.30 -39.13
N ALA A 144 -0.51 2.33 -38.29
CA ALA A 144 -0.76 3.71 -38.71
C ALA A 144 0.27 4.20 -39.73
N ALA A 145 1.56 3.96 -39.49
CA ALA A 145 2.63 4.32 -40.43
C ALA A 145 2.46 3.61 -41.78
N LYS A 146 2.09 2.33 -41.77
CA LYS A 146 1.82 1.54 -42.98
C LYS A 146 0.60 2.05 -43.78
N MET A 147 -0.37 2.67 -43.11
CA MET A 147 -1.61 3.16 -43.73
C MET A 147 -1.46 4.51 -44.43
N ILE A 148 -0.35 5.23 -44.20
CA ILE A 148 -0.06 6.50 -44.90
C ILE A 148 0.01 6.23 -46.41
N ASN A 149 -0.92 6.82 -47.15
CA ASN A 149 -1.03 6.71 -48.61
C ASN A 149 -0.85 8.09 -49.29
N SER A 150 -1.17 9.18 -48.59
CA SER A 150 -1.19 10.55 -49.12
C SER A 150 -0.33 11.52 -48.31
N ARG A 151 -0.07 12.71 -48.85
CA ARG A 151 0.61 13.81 -48.14
C ARG A 151 -0.29 14.50 -47.11
N GLU A 152 -1.57 14.16 -47.09
CA GLU A 152 -2.54 14.72 -46.13
C GLU A 152 -2.64 13.88 -44.85
N GLU A 153 -1.90 12.77 -44.77
CA GLU A 153 -1.94 11.82 -43.66
C GLU A 153 -0.60 11.84 -42.91
N ALA A 154 -0.70 11.85 -41.59
CA ALA A 154 0.43 11.64 -40.69
C ALA A 154 0.14 10.47 -39.75
N ALA A 155 1.18 9.81 -39.26
CA ALA A 155 1.06 8.74 -38.26
C ALA A 155 1.89 9.04 -37.02
N ILE A 156 1.33 8.76 -35.84
CA ILE A 156 2.10 8.77 -34.58
C ILE A 156 2.62 7.36 -34.34
N CYS A 157 3.94 7.19 -34.34
CA CYS A 157 4.58 5.91 -34.12
C CYS A 157 6.04 6.04 -33.67
N SER A 158 6.69 4.90 -33.45
CA SER A 158 8.12 4.85 -33.13
C SER A 158 8.98 5.32 -34.32
N LYS A 159 10.14 5.92 -34.02
CA LYS A 159 11.11 6.42 -35.01
C LYS A 159 11.48 5.39 -36.08
N ILE A 160 11.62 4.11 -35.70
CA ILE A 160 12.01 3.03 -36.61
C ILE A 160 11.05 2.83 -37.80
N CYS A 161 9.78 3.27 -37.69
CA CYS A 161 8.85 3.20 -38.81
C CYS A 161 9.32 4.03 -40.03
N ALA A 162 10.11 5.10 -39.82
CA ALA A 162 10.66 5.90 -40.91
C ALA A 162 11.78 5.17 -41.67
N GLU A 163 12.45 4.22 -41.02
CA GLU A 163 13.46 3.36 -41.63
C GLU A 163 12.84 2.14 -42.33
N LEU A 164 11.73 1.62 -41.77
CA LEU A 164 11.06 0.42 -42.29
C LEU A 164 10.16 0.69 -43.51
N TYR A 165 9.49 1.84 -43.54
CA TYR A 165 8.57 2.18 -44.61
C TYR A 165 9.22 3.22 -45.55
N GLU A 166 9.61 2.75 -46.73
CA GLU A 166 10.22 3.61 -47.73
C GLU A 166 9.31 4.79 -48.11
N GLY A 167 9.88 5.99 -48.12
CA GLY A 167 9.17 7.21 -48.48
C GLY A 167 8.47 7.91 -47.32
N LEU A 168 8.62 7.44 -46.08
CA LEU A 168 8.26 8.21 -44.89
C LEU A 168 9.46 9.00 -44.33
N GLU A 169 9.16 10.08 -43.62
CA GLU A 169 10.12 10.86 -42.83
C GLU A 169 9.51 11.31 -41.51
N VAL A 170 10.35 11.51 -40.50
CA VAL A 170 9.95 12.07 -39.20
C VAL A 170 9.90 13.59 -39.33
N ILE A 171 8.73 14.18 -39.10
CA ILE A 171 8.56 15.65 -39.11
C ILE A 171 8.60 16.26 -37.72
N ALA A 172 8.27 15.48 -36.69
CA ALA A 172 8.40 15.86 -35.28
C ALA A 172 8.71 14.63 -34.43
N GLN A 173 9.51 14.81 -33.38
CA GLN A 173 9.91 13.80 -32.40
C GLN A 173 9.66 14.37 -31.00
N GLY A 174 9.35 13.53 -30.01
CA GLY A 174 9.03 13.98 -28.66
C GLY A 174 7.68 14.69 -28.58
N ILE A 175 6.66 14.22 -29.32
CA ILE A 175 5.34 14.88 -29.38
C ILE A 175 4.36 14.42 -28.29
N GLN A 176 4.82 13.58 -27.37
CA GLN A 176 4.05 13.16 -26.20
C GLN A 176 3.85 14.31 -25.20
N ASP A 177 2.75 14.26 -24.46
CA ASP A 177 2.40 15.24 -23.43
C ASP A 177 3.22 15.04 -22.14
N GLU A 178 3.78 13.83 -21.94
CA GLU A 178 4.53 13.43 -20.74
C GLU A 178 5.90 12.82 -21.10
N ASP A 179 6.99 13.37 -20.56
CA ASP A 179 8.37 12.96 -20.91
C ASP A 179 8.85 11.67 -20.22
N ASN A 180 8.09 11.14 -19.24
CA ASN A 180 8.50 9.99 -18.42
C ASN A 180 7.75 8.68 -18.74
N ASN A 181 7.25 8.52 -19.97
CA ASN A 181 6.65 7.26 -20.42
C ASN A 181 7.72 6.21 -20.72
N LYS A 182 7.77 5.14 -19.92
CA LYS A 182 8.75 4.06 -20.04
C LYS A 182 8.06 2.72 -20.05
N THR A 183 8.48 1.84 -20.95
CA THR A 183 8.06 0.44 -20.97
C THR A 183 9.25 -0.44 -20.62
N ARG A 184 9.08 -1.29 -19.61
CA ARG A 184 10.07 -2.28 -19.20
C ARG A 184 9.78 -3.59 -19.93
N PHE A 185 10.85 -4.22 -20.38
CA PHE A 185 10.85 -5.48 -21.12
C PHE A 185 11.71 -6.50 -20.41
N MET A 186 11.34 -7.76 -20.54
CA MET A 186 12.08 -8.91 -20.03
C MET A 186 12.64 -9.71 -21.20
N VAL A 187 13.93 -10.03 -21.11
CA VAL A 187 14.61 -10.91 -22.07
C VAL A 187 14.46 -12.35 -21.60
N VAL A 188 13.81 -13.18 -22.41
CA VAL A 188 13.66 -14.62 -22.18
C VAL A 188 14.52 -15.40 -23.16
N MET A 189 15.09 -16.52 -22.74
CA MET A 189 16.02 -17.31 -23.55
C MET A 189 15.97 -18.80 -23.19
N THR A 190 16.43 -19.66 -24.09
CA THR A 190 16.47 -21.12 -23.86
C THR A 190 17.78 -21.62 -23.26
N ASN A 191 18.85 -20.82 -23.31
CA ASN A 191 20.17 -21.18 -22.78
C ASN A 191 20.73 -20.03 -21.93
N GLU A 192 21.05 -20.32 -20.68
CA GLU A 192 21.52 -19.37 -19.68
C GLU A 192 22.92 -18.79 -20.00
N GLU A 193 23.78 -19.56 -20.68
CA GLU A 193 25.13 -19.11 -21.05
C GLU A 193 25.14 -17.97 -22.08
N ASP A 194 24.03 -17.75 -22.78
CA ASP A 194 23.91 -16.71 -23.80
C ASP A 194 23.77 -15.29 -23.23
N VAL A 195 23.53 -15.15 -21.91
CA VAL A 195 23.55 -13.84 -21.21
C VAL A 195 24.86 -13.10 -21.47
N LEU A 196 25.99 -13.81 -21.51
CA LEU A 196 27.32 -13.25 -21.77
C LEU A 196 27.46 -12.67 -23.18
N LYS A 197 26.63 -13.10 -24.14
CA LYS A 197 26.66 -12.66 -25.54
C LYS A 197 25.82 -11.40 -25.77
N ILE A 198 24.66 -11.31 -25.14
CA ILE A 198 23.76 -10.14 -25.26
C ILE A 198 24.34 -8.93 -24.50
N GLY A 199 25.15 -9.20 -23.47
CA GLY A 199 25.78 -8.17 -22.62
C GLY A 199 24.85 -7.69 -21.51
N PRO A 200 25.40 -6.99 -20.49
CA PRO A 200 24.66 -6.62 -19.28
C PRO A 200 23.48 -5.68 -19.59
N SER A 201 22.45 -5.74 -18.75
CA SER A 201 21.29 -4.84 -18.82
C SER A 201 21.77 -3.39 -18.62
N LYS A 202 21.55 -2.50 -19.59
CA LYS A 202 21.92 -1.09 -19.48
C LYS A 202 21.06 -0.40 -18.42
N GLY A 203 21.68 0.26 -17.44
CA GLY A 203 20.99 1.02 -16.38
C GLY A 203 20.48 0.18 -15.21
N VAL A 204 20.98 -1.05 -15.05
CA VAL A 204 20.68 -1.93 -13.92
C VAL A 204 21.97 -2.28 -13.21
N ASP A 205 22.18 -1.72 -12.02
CA ASP A 205 23.25 -2.16 -11.14
C ASP A 205 22.84 -3.51 -10.54
N GLY A 206 23.70 -4.54 -10.65
CA GLY A 206 23.62 -5.89 -10.05
C GLY A 206 22.73 -6.94 -10.76
N LEU A 207 22.76 -8.18 -10.25
CA LEU A 207 22.02 -9.32 -10.81
C LEU A 207 20.58 -9.31 -10.28
N ARG A 208 19.59 -9.52 -11.18
CA ARG A 208 18.17 -9.62 -10.81
C ARG A 208 17.66 -11.02 -11.12
N GLY A 209 16.87 -11.57 -10.21
CA GLY A 209 16.23 -12.88 -10.36
C GLY A 209 14.72 -12.77 -10.24
N LEU A 210 13.98 -13.62 -10.94
CA LEU A 210 12.55 -13.78 -10.72
C LEU A 210 12.32 -15.10 -9.99
N ILE A 211 11.80 -15.05 -8.78
CA ILE A 211 11.31 -16.23 -8.08
C ILE A 211 9.82 -16.39 -8.37
N ARG A 212 9.48 -17.52 -8.96
CA ARG A 212 8.10 -17.98 -9.06
C ARG A 212 7.77 -18.80 -7.82
N LEU A 213 6.78 -18.34 -7.06
CA LEU A 213 6.19 -19.12 -5.98
C LEU A 213 4.87 -19.71 -6.43
N VAL A 214 4.78 -21.03 -6.41
CA VAL A 214 3.52 -21.74 -6.59
C VAL A 214 3.02 -22.09 -5.20
N ILE A 215 1.84 -21.58 -4.85
CA ILE A 215 1.26 -21.74 -3.52
C ILE A 215 0.12 -22.74 -3.64
N ASP A 216 0.39 -23.98 -3.29
CA ASP A 216 -0.65 -25.01 -3.26
C ASP A 216 -1.72 -24.69 -2.21
N SER A 217 -2.94 -25.21 -2.38
CA SER A 217 -4.10 -24.94 -1.52
C SER A 217 -3.96 -25.43 -0.08
N GLU A 218 -2.93 -26.23 0.22
CA GLU A 218 -2.62 -26.70 1.57
C GLU A 218 -1.37 -25.98 2.11
N GLY A 219 -1.52 -25.32 3.26
CA GLY A 219 -0.47 -24.58 3.98
C GLY A 219 -0.67 -23.06 3.98
N SER A 220 -0.44 -22.42 5.12
CA SER A 220 -0.64 -20.98 5.28
C SER A 220 0.37 -20.19 4.42
N LEU A 221 -0.11 -19.10 3.83
CA LEU A 221 0.71 -18.13 3.09
C LEU A 221 1.94 -17.69 3.91
N MET A 222 1.81 -17.59 5.24
CA MET A 222 2.86 -17.17 6.17
C MET A 222 3.98 -18.20 6.35
N THR A 223 3.68 -19.50 6.36
CA THR A 223 4.72 -20.53 6.39
C THR A 223 5.55 -20.51 5.10
N LYS A 224 4.89 -20.26 3.98
CA LYS A 224 5.54 -20.16 2.66
C LYS A 224 6.27 -18.83 2.49
N LEU A 225 5.77 -17.74 3.08
CA LEU A 225 6.47 -16.44 3.16
C LEU A 225 7.68 -16.51 4.10
N GLY A 226 7.61 -17.27 5.20
CA GLY A 226 8.74 -17.51 6.09
C GLY A 226 9.87 -18.25 5.38
N LEU A 227 9.53 -19.31 4.63
CA LEU A 227 10.49 -20.02 3.77
C LEU A 227 11.06 -19.09 2.69
N LEU A 228 10.23 -18.22 2.11
CA LEU A 228 10.65 -17.24 1.12
C LEU A 228 11.66 -16.23 1.70
N LEU A 229 11.37 -15.63 2.86
CA LEU A 229 12.29 -14.71 3.54
C LEU A 229 13.62 -15.39 3.89
N GLU A 230 13.60 -16.70 4.12
CA GLU A 230 14.80 -17.49 4.36
C GLU A 230 15.59 -17.78 3.05
N ILE A 231 14.91 -18.07 1.95
CA ILE A 231 15.53 -18.30 0.62
C ILE A 231 16.05 -16.99 0.01
N THR A 232 15.40 -15.86 0.27
CA THR A 232 15.77 -14.53 -0.24
C THR A 232 16.52 -13.70 0.79
N ARG A 233 17.05 -14.32 1.86
CA ARG A 233 17.74 -13.64 2.96
C ARG A 233 18.84 -12.68 2.49
N ASP A 234 19.56 -13.08 1.44
CA ASP A 234 20.67 -12.33 0.86
C ASP A 234 20.29 -11.60 -0.45
N ALA A 235 19.00 -11.52 -0.75
CA ALA A 235 18.47 -10.86 -1.94
C ALA A 235 17.45 -9.78 -1.55
N GLN A 236 17.63 -8.58 -2.07
CA GLN A 236 16.66 -7.51 -1.93
C GLN A 236 15.42 -7.86 -2.77
N ILE A 237 14.26 -7.99 -2.13
CA ILE A 237 13.00 -8.11 -2.85
C ILE A 237 12.68 -6.73 -3.43
N LEU A 238 12.77 -6.60 -4.75
CA LEU A 238 12.40 -5.35 -5.43
C LEU A 238 10.88 -5.25 -5.59
N ARG A 239 10.20 -6.38 -5.73
CA ARG A 239 8.77 -6.41 -6.04
C ARG A 239 8.14 -7.76 -5.75
N ILE A 240 6.89 -7.74 -5.32
CA ILE A 240 6.03 -8.91 -5.20
C ILE A 240 4.75 -8.66 -6.00
N ASP A 241 4.49 -9.50 -6.99
CA ASP A 241 3.27 -9.45 -7.79
C ASP A 241 2.38 -10.66 -7.51
N ARG A 242 1.10 -10.37 -7.25
CA ARG A 242 0.04 -11.37 -7.08
C ARG A 242 -0.72 -11.52 -8.40
N PRO A 243 -1.34 -12.69 -8.66
CA PRO A 243 -2.11 -12.86 -9.88
C PRO A 243 -3.30 -11.90 -9.93
N LEU A 244 -3.43 -11.14 -11.03
CA LEU A 244 -4.68 -10.47 -11.37
C LEU A 244 -5.75 -11.54 -11.64
N PHE A 245 -6.79 -11.62 -10.82
CA PHE A 245 -7.97 -12.42 -11.14
C PHE A 245 -8.74 -11.73 -12.27
N SER A 246 -8.54 -12.17 -13.51
CA SER A 246 -9.26 -11.65 -14.68
C SER A 246 -10.66 -12.28 -14.77
N ARG A 247 -11.68 -11.55 -14.32
CA ARG A 247 -13.15 -11.84 -14.41
C ARG A 247 -13.60 -13.22 -13.85
N PRO A 248 -14.82 -13.32 -13.30
CA PRO A 248 -15.36 -14.60 -12.91
C PRO A 248 -15.59 -15.44 -14.17
N THR A 249 -14.71 -16.39 -14.45
CA THR A 249 -15.01 -17.47 -15.39
C THR A 249 -15.87 -18.51 -14.66
N PRO A 250 -16.87 -19.12 -15.31
CA PRO A 250 -17.87 -19.96 -14.62
C PRO A 250 -17.34 -21.33 -14.18
N ILE A 251 -16.04 -21.57 -14.24
CA ILE A 251 -15.43 -22.88 -14.00
C ILE A 251 -14.28 -22.69 -12.99
N PRO A 252 -14.22 -23.48 -11.90
CA PRO A 252 -13.09 -23.44 -10.99
C PRO A 252 -11.83 -23.89 -11.75
N SER A 253 -10.83 -23.02 -11.86
CA SER A 253 -9.52 -23.43 -12.35
C SER A 253 -8.82 -24.25 -11.26
N PRO A 254 -8.32 -25.47 -11.55
CA PRO A 254 -7.64 -26.32 -10.57
C PRO A 254 -6.17 -25.93 -10.30
N SER A 255 -5.69 -24.82 -10.88
CA SER A 255 -4.28 -24.41 -10.78
C SER A 255 -4.01 -23.56 -9.51
N PRO A 256 -2.97 -23.90 -8.73
CA PRO A 256 -2.61 -23.18 -7.51
C PRO A 256 -2.21 -21.71 -7.78
N PRO A 257 -2.54 -20.77 -6.86
CA PRO A 257 -2.13 -19.37 -6.99
C PRO A 257 -0.61 -19.26 -7.14
N THR A 258 -0.19 -18.61 -8.22
CA THR A 258 1.24 -18.37 -8.48
C THR A 258 1.56 -16.91 -8.20
N MET A 259 2.45 -16.65 -7.24
CA MET A 259 3.05 -15.34 -6.99
C MET A 259 4.39 -15.22 -7.72
N PHE A 260 4.72 -14.00 -8.14
CA PHE A 260 6.02 -13.68 -8.73
C PHE A 260 6.75 -12.70 -7.82
N LEU A 261 8.01 -12.99 -7.54
CA LEU A 261 8.90 -12.13 -6.79
C LEU A 261 10.04 -11.71 -7.68
N LEU A 262 10.18 -10.41 -7.91
CA LEU A 262 11.40 -9.88 -8.49
C LEU A 262 12.38 -9.59 -7.37
N LEU A 263 13.55 -10.20 -7.47
CA LEU A 263 14.64 -10.10 -6.53
C LEU A 263 15.85 -9.44 -7.18
N PHE A 264 16.68 -8.89 -6.33
CA PHE A 264 17.96 -8.32 -6.66
C PHE A 264 19.02 -8.93 -5.75
N SER A 265 20.11 -9.48 -6.31
CA SER A 265 21.24 -9.95 -5.52
C SER A 265 22.30 -8.86 -5.39
N ALA A 266 22.72 -8.61 -4.16
CA ALA A 266 23.86 -7.75 -3.86
C ALA A 266 25.10 -8.63 -3.59
N LEU A 267 26.12 -8.44 -4.45
CA LEU A 267 27.54 -8.80 -4.35
C LEU A 267 28.02 -10.14 -4.95
N PRO A 268 29.17 -10.06 -5.66
CA PRO A 268 30.28 -10.96 -5.44
C PRO A 268 31.48 -10.19 -4.85
N SER A 269 31.84 -10.46 -3.60
CA SER A 269 33.08 -9.97 -2.99
C SER A 269 33.86 -11.10 -2.33
N VAL A 270 34.51 -11.96 -3.15
CA VAL A 270 35.74 -12.68 -2.78
C VAL A 270 36.56 -12.96 -4.04
N PHE A 271 37.61 -12.17 -4.32
CA PHE A 271 38.91 -12.63 -4.84
C PHE A 271 39.92 -11.44 -4.90
N ALA A 272 41.10 -11.67 -4.29
CA ALA A 272 42.42 -11.02 -4.50
C ALA A 272 42.84 -9.71 -3.77
N GLN A 273 43.65 -9.91 -2.70
CA GLN A 273 44.94 -9.28 -2.29
C GLN A 273 45.28 -7.78 -2.59
N ALA A 274 45.77 -7.08 -1.54
CA ALA A 274 46.48 -5.77 -1.54
C ALA A 274 47.99 -5.90 -1.96
N PRO A 275 48.89 -4.86 -2.07
CA PRO A 275 48.89 -3.41 -1.65
C PRO A 275 49.68 -2.43 -2.63
N PRO A 276 50.34 -1.26 -2.30
CA PRO A 276 50.09 -0.02 -1.49
C PRO A 276 50.25 1.34 -2.34
N PRO A 277 50.71 2.55 -1.86
CA PRO A 277 49.94 3.83 -1.84
C PRO A 277 50.49 5.07 -2.62
N HIS A 278 49.76 6.23 -2.56
CA HIS A 278 50.08 7.67 -2.90
C HIS A 278 49.65 8.24 -4.28
N PRO A 279 49.56 9.59 -4.51
CA PRO A 279 49.09 10.78 -3.74
C PRO A 279 48.06 11.65 -4.57
N PRO A 280 47.62 12.89 -4.17
CA PRO A 280 46.47 13.57 -4.80
C PRO A 280 46.86 14.42 -6.03
N ILE A 281 45.94 14.60 -6.99
CA ILE A 281 46.11 15.53 -8.12
C ILE A 281 44.84 16.37 -8.34
N SER A 282 45.05 17.68 -8.44
CA SER A 282 44.07 18.76 -8.62
C SER A 282 43.43 18.84 -10.01
N SER A 283 42.17 19.30 -9.99
CA SER A 283 41.36 20.03 -10.98
C SER A 283 41.87 20.25 -12.42
N VAL A 284 40.99 20.03 -13.42
CA VAL A 284 40.73 20.99 -14.52
C VAL A 284 39.26 20.90 -14.94
N ALA A 285 38.57 22.04 -14.94
CA ALA A 285 37.18 22.20 -15.39
C ALA A 285 37.09 22.31 -16.92
N VAL A 286 36.02 21.78 -17.50
CA VAL A 286 35.49 22.24 -18.80
C VAL A 286 33.99 22.47 -18.64
N ASN A 287 33.61 23.75 -18.66
CA ASN A 287 32.23 24.21 -18.68
C ASN A 287 31.57 23.84 -20.01
N VAL A 288 30.47 23.09 -19.96
CA VAL A 288 29.41 23.15 -20.97
C VAL A 288 28.12 23.42 -20.22
N THR A 289 27.54 24.59 -20.47
CA THR A 289 26.33 25.11 -19.84
C THR A 289 25.12 24.26 -20.21
N ASN A 290 24.65 23.43 -19.27
CA ASN A 290 23.29 22.90 -19.26
C ASN A 290 22.43 23.76 -18.34
N THR A 291 21.35 24.30 -18.88
CA THR A 291 20.25 24.90 -18.13
C THR A 291 19.75 23.91 -17.08
N ALA A 292 19.89 24.31 -15.82
CA ALA A 292 19.54 23.53 -14.65
C ALA A 292 18.05 23.12 -14.68
N GLY A 293 17.80 21.81 -14.66
CA GLY A 293 16.59 21.28 -14.03
C GLY A 293 16.64 21.69 -12.56
N VAL A 294 15.59 22.37 -12.11
CA VAL A 294 15.44 22.79 -10.72
C VAL A 294 15.51 21.53 -9.85
N PRO A 295 16.48 21.41 -8.91
CA PRO A 295 16.46 20.33 -7.94
C PRO A 295 15.14 20.38 -7.15
N PRO A 296 14.62 19.26 -6.64
CA PRO A 296 13.54 19.30 -5.66
C PRO A 296 13.91 20.34 -4.59
N PRO A 297 12.98 21.21 -4.15
CA PRO A 297 13.30 22.25 -3.20
C PRO A 297 13.99 21.64 -1.99
N THR A 298 15.27 21.96 -1.81
CA THR A 298 16.03 21.60 -0.62
C THR A 298 15.54 22.52 0.50
N PHE A 299 14.63 22.02 1.32
CA PHE A 299 14.18 22.73 2.52
C PHE A 299 15.32 22.72 3.55
N SER A 300 15.85 23.89 3.90
CA SER A 300 16.72 24.02 5.07
C SER A 300 15.84 23.97 6.31
N VAL A 301 15.75 22.81 6.95
CA VAL A 301 15.04 22.66 8.24
C VAL A 301 15.96 23.15 9.35
N SER A 302 15.53 24.18 10.07
CA SER A 302 16.22 24.65 11.28
C SER A 302 15.56 23.99 12.49
N LEU A 303 16.22 22.97 13.05
CA LEU A 303 15.77 22.27 14.24
C LEU A 303 16.25 23.02 15.49
N VAL A 304 15.36 23.14 16.48
CA VAL A 304 15.65 23.63 17.82
C VAL A 304 16.31 22.54 18.69
N SER A 305 15.99 21.27 18.43
CA SER A 305 16.37 20.09 19.18
C SER A 305 16.40 18.85 18.28
N GLN A 306 17.26 17.90 18.63
CA GLN A 306 17.32 16.58 18.01
C GLN A 306 17.80 15.58 19.05
N ASN A 307 17.44 14.32 18.90
CA ASN A 307 17.99 13.26 19.73
C ASN A 307 19.51 13.12 19.44
N PRO A 308 20.40 13.24 20.44
CA PRO A 308 21.84 13.13 20.24
C PRO A 308 22.29 11.79 19.64
N THR A 309 21.48 10.74 19.75
CA THR A 309 21.75 9.41 19.19
C THR A 309 21.03 9.15 17.86
N ALA A 310 20.31 10.15 17.32
CA ALA A 310 19.66 10.03 16.01
C ALA A 310 20.69 9.74 14.92
N ILE A 311 20.34 8.86 13.99
CA ILE A 311 21.08 8.76 12.74
C ILE A 311 20.96 10.08 11.97
N PRO A 312 21.97 10.49 11.19
CA PRO A 312 21.87 11.72 10.41
C PRO A 312 20.63 11.74 9.53
N LEU A 313 19.96 12.89 9.43
CA LEU A 313 18.73 13.05 8.63
C LEU A 313 18.92 12.64 7.16
N SER A 314 20.14 12.81 6.62
CA SER A 314 20.50 12.36 5.27
C SER A 314 20.55 10.84 5.09
N GLN A 315 20.47 10.07 6.17
CA GLN A 315 20.42 8.61 6.19
C GLN A 315 18.99 8.08 6.43
N VAL A 316 18.04 8.94 6.80
CA VAL A 316 16.61 8.59 6.89
C VAL A 316 16.02 8.70 5.49
N VAL A 317 16.12 7.62 4.71
CA VAL A 317 15.76 7.59 3.28
C VAL A 317 14.95 6.34 2.95
N PHE A 318 14.15 6.39 1.87
CA PHE A 318 13.24 5.29 1.49
C PHE A 318 13.95 3.94 1.30
N ASN A 319 15.23 3.95 0.89
CA ASN A 319 16.03 2.75 0.61
C ASN A 319 17.03 2.41 1.73
N GLN A 320 16.80 2.90 2.94
CA GLN A 320 17.68 2.61 4.06
C GLN A 320 17.70 1.12 4.40
N THR A 321 18.86 0.64 4.84
CA THR A 321 19.01 -0.75 5.27
C THR A 321 18.11 -1.02 6.47
N ALA A 322 17.27 -2.05 6.36
CA ALA A 322 16.38 -2.45 7.43
C ALA A 322 17.19 -2.90 8.66
N LEU A 323 16.87 -2.32 9.82
CA LEU A 323 17.39 -2.73 11.10
C LEU A 323 16.67 -4.00 11.59
N PRO A 324 17.34 -4.84 12.38
CA PRO A 324 16.69 -5.94 13.08
C PRO A 324 15.50 -5.45 13.91
N THR A 325 14.49 -6.30 14.07
CA THR A 325 13.35 -6.03 14.96
C THR A 325 13.85 -5.67 16.37
N GLY A 326 13.37 -4.54 16.90
CA GLY A 326 13.71 -4.11 18.24
C GLY A 326 13.21 -5.12 19.27
N THR A 327 14.05 -5.50 20.22
CA THR A 327 13.62 -6.34 21.35
C THR A 327 12.91 -5.48 22.38
N LEU A 328 11.80 -5.97 22.95
CA LEU A 328 11.14 -5.29 24.07
C LEU A 328 12.07 -5.29 25.30
N PRO A 329 12.16 -4.17 26.05
CA PRO A 329 12.96 -4.10 27.27
C PRO A 329 12.55 -5.13 28.32
N THR A 330 11.26 -5.47 28.35
CA THR A 330 10.71 -6.53 29.20
C THR A 330 9.42 -7.08 28.59
N THR A 331 9.01 -8.26 29.04
CA THR A 331 7.69 -8.84 28.77
C THR A 331 6.97 -9.06 30.10
N PHE A 332 5.67 -8.83 30.14
CA PHE A 332 4.88 -9.03 31.35
C PHE A 332 4.28 -10.45 31.34
N PRO A 333 4.39 -11.21 32.44
CA PRO A 333 3.78 -12.53 32.50
C PRO A 333 2.24 -12.42 32.45
N PRO A 334 1.55 -13.44 31.91
CA PRO A 334 0.08 -13.51 31.98
C PRO A 334 -0.39 -13.37 33.43
N GLY A 335 -1.47 -12.63 33.65
CA GLY A 335 -1.94 -12.30 34.99
C GLY A 335 -1.42 -10.98 35.56
N SER A 336 -0.48 -10.31 34.88
CA SER A 336 0.01 -8.99 35.30
C SER A 336 -1.07 -7.92 35.19
N ILE A 337 -1.14 -7.00 36.16
CA ILE A 337 -2.13 -5.92 36.21
C ILE A 337 -1.42 -4.59 35.91
N PRO A 338 -1.95 -3.75 34.99
CA PRO A 338 -1.37 -2.44 34.71
C PRO A 338 -1.51 -1.53 35.93
N THR A 339 -0.42 -0.89 36.34
CA THR A 339 -0.44 -0.03 37.54
C THR A 339 -1.10 1.33 37.29
N GLY A 340 -1.18 1.76 36.03
CA GLY A 340 -1.72 3.06 35.64
C GLY A 340 -3.25 3.10 35.44
N ILE A 341 -3.94 1.96 35.53
CA ILE A 341 -5.38 1.87 35.31
C ILE A 341 -6.04 1.15 36.50
N PRO A 342 -6.70 1.91 37.40
CA PRO A 342 -7.43 1.31 38.51
C PRO A 342 -8.47 0.30 38.01
N ASN A 343 -8.56 -0.85 38.70
CA ASN A 343 -9.51 -1.93 38.41
C ASN A 343 -9.38 -2.60 37.03
N ALA A 344 -8.29 -2.36 36.30
CA ALA A 344 -8.04 -3.09 35.06
C ALA A 344 -7.94 -4.60 35.34
N PRO A 345 -8.53 -5.45 34.46
CA PRO A 345 -8.31 -6.87 34.53
C PRO A 345 -6.83 -7.19 34.26
N PRO A 346 -6.34 -8.33 34.76
CA PRO A 346 -5.01 -8.79 34.42
C PRO A 346 -4.89 -9.10 32.92
N ILE A 347 -3.71 -8.87 32.34
CA ILE A 347 -3.47 -9.18 30.94
C ILE A 347 -3.62 -10.69 30.67
N PRO A 348 -4.31 -11.10 29.60
CA PRO A 348 -4.41 -12.48 29.16
C PRO A 348 -3.06 -13.10 28.75
N ASP A 349 -3.05 -14.42 28.57
CA ASP A 349 -1.89 -15.12 27.99
C ASP A 349 -1.89 -14.99 26.46
N ALA A 350 -0.99 -14.16 25.94
CA ALA A 350 -0.81 -13.98 24.51
C ALA A 350 -0.43 -15.27 23.77
N GLY A 351 0.17 -16.26 24.46
CA GLY A 351 0.51 -17.56 23.88
C GLY A 351 -0.69 -18.45 23.59
N LEU A 352 -1.88 -18.11 24.13
CA LEU A 352 -3.13 -18.81 23.85
C LEU A 352 -3.89 -18.23 22.64
N LEU A 353 -3.45 -17.09 22.10
CA LEU A 353 -4.04 -16.51 20.90
C LEU A 353 -3.68 -17.37 19.69
N ASN A 354 -4.69 -17.92 19.04
CA ASN A 354 -4.53 -18.69 17.81
C ASN A 354 -4.95 -17.82 16.62
N PRO A 355 -4.02 -17.45 15.71
CA PRO A 355 -4.35 -16.62 14.55
C PRO A 355 -5.43 -17.20 13.63
N LEU A 356 -5.67 -18.52 13.66
CA LEU A 356 -6.72 -19.18 12.86
C LEU A 356 -8.14 -18.90 13.37
N ASP A 357 -8.28 -18.41 14.61
CA ASP A 357 -9.58 -18.04 15.19
C ASP A 357 -10.01 -16.61 14.80
N TYR A 358 -9.16 -15.91 14.02
CA TYR A 358 -9.35 -14.55 13.55
C TYR A 358 -9.36 -14.51 12.02
N PRO A 359 -9.84 -13.40 11.41
CA PRO A 359 -9.77 -13.23 9.97
C PRO A 359 -8.33 -13.28 9.42
N PRO A 360 -8.16 -13.43 8.10
CA PRO A 360 -6.84 -13.33 7.49
C PRO A 360 -6.20 -11.95 7.75
N LEU A 361 -4.89 -11.96 8.00
CA LEU A 361 -4.12 -10.74 8.26
C LEU A 361 -4.13 -9.81 7.04
N ASP A 362 -4.31 -8.52 7.27
CA ASP A 362 -4.26 -7.45 6.24
C ASP A 362 -5.25 -7.68 5.07
N HIS A 363 -6.37 -8.32 5.37
CA HIS A 363 -7.49 -8.55 4.44
C HIS A 363 -8.81 -8.15 5.10
N PRO A 364 -9.77 -7.58 4.33
CA PRO A 364 -11.07 -7.24 4.87
C PRO A 364 -11.72 -8.39 5.63
N ALA A 365 -12.24 -8.09 6.81
CA ALA A 365 -12.84 -9.08 7.67
C ALA A 365 -14.08 -9.73 7.00
N PRO A 366 -14.21 -11.08 7.03
CA PRO A 366 -15.36 -11.77 6.45
C PRO A 366 -16.63 -11.45 7.24
N THR A 367 -17.72 -11.21 6.52
CA THR A 367 -19.01 -10.86 7.13
C THR A 367 -19.88 -12.07 7.48
N ASN A 368 -19.53 -13.26 6.97
CA ASN A 368 -20.34 -14.48 7.07
C ASN A 368 -20.00 -15.36 8.28
N THR A 369 -19.16 -14.90 9.20
CA THR A 369 -18.84 -15.65 10.43
C THR A 369 -19.98 -15.52 11.43
N SER A 370 -20.18 -16.52 12.30
CA SER A 370 -21.19 -16.45 13.37
C SER A 370 -20.98 -15.23 14.26
N GLN A 371 -19.72 -14.92 14.58
CA GLN A 371 -19.34 -13.77 15.39
C GLN A 371 -19.80 -12.44 14.79
N VAL A 372 -19.64 -12.25 13.47
CA VAL A 372 -20.09 -11.01 12.81
C VAL A 372 -21.61 -10.97 12.69
N GLN A 373 -22.26 -12.10 12.45
CA GLN A 373 -23.73 -12.16 12.44
C GLN A 373 -24.34 -11.82 13.80
N GLU A 374 -23.69 -12.19 14.90
CA GLU A 374 -24.07 -11.78 16.26
C GLU A 374 -23.96 -10.26 16.43
N TRP A 375 -22.84 -9.65 16.05
CA TRP A 375 -22.68 -8.19 16.12
C TRP A 375 -23.68 -7.45 15.24
N ILE A 376 -23.98 -7.96 14.04
CA ILE A 376 -25.03 -7.39 13.18
C ILE A 376 -26.40 -7.47 13.88
N ALA A 377 -26.71 -8.59 14.52
CA ALA A 377 -27.97 -8.77 15.24
C ALA A 377 -28.07 -7.83 16.45
N GLU A 378 -26.99 -7.61 17.20
CA GLU A 378 -26.91 -6.65 18.31
C GLU A 378 -27.21 -5.22 17.88
N LEU A 379 -26.92 -4.89 16.61
CA LEU A 379 -27.13 -3.57 16.04
C LEU A 379 -28.45 -3.43 15.25
N SER A 380 -29.29 -4.46 15.21
CA SER A 380 -30.51 -4.49 14.39
C SER A 380 -31.56 -3.44 14.74
N ASP A 381 -31.57 -2.95 15.98
CA ASP A 381 -32.48 -1.89 16.43
C ASP A 381 -32.00 -0.46 16.06
N PHE A 382 -30.78 -0.32 15.54
CA PHE A 382 -30.21 0.96 15.14
C PHE A 382 -30.52 1.28 13.68
N VAL A 383 -30.90 2.53 13.42
CA VAL A 383 -31.07 3.05 12.05
C VAL A 383 -29.84 3.87 11.69
N PHE A 384 -29.14 3.47 10.65
CA PHE A 384 -27.98 4.19 10.12
C PHE A 384 -28.37 5.12 8.98
N PRO A 385 -27.68 6.26 8.79
CA PRO A 385 -27.85 7.10 7.62
C PRO A 385 -27.72 6.30 6.31
N ASP A 386 -28.69 6.49 5.40
CA ASP A 386 -28.70 5.83 4.08
C ASP A 386 -27.74 6.54 3.12
N ILE A 387 -26.44 6.30 3.35
CA ILE A 387 -25.34 6.88 2.58
C ILE A 387 -24.67 5.71 1.84
N PRO A 388 -24.68 5.66 0.49
CA PRO A 388 -24.12 4.53 -0.24
C PRO A 388 -22.58 4.45 -0.10
N PRO A 389 -21.98 3.25 -0.14
CA PRO A 389 -20.53 3.10 -0.17
C PRO A 389 -19.87 3.85 -1.35
N THR A 390 -18.67 4.35 -1.14
CA THR A 390 -17.84 5.00 -2.18
C THR A 390 -17.04 3.96 -2.98
N ASN A 391 -16.51 4.37 -4.13
CA ASN A 391 -15.57 3.58 -4.90
C ASN A 391 -14.15 3.70 -4.32
N PRO A 392 -13.28 2.67 -4.46
CA PRO A 392 -11.85 2.82 -4.18
C PRO A 392 -11.21 3.94 -5.02
N GLY A 393 -10.20 4.61 -4.47
CA GLY A 393 -9.47 5.70 -5.14
C GLY A 393 -9.80 7.10 -4.63
N GLY A 394 -10.41 7.22 -3.44
CA GLY A 394 -10.60 8.49 -2.72
C GLY A 394 -11.47 9.51 -3.46
N CYS A 395 -11.30 10.79 -3.15
CA CYS A 395 -12.15 11.87 -3.64
C CYS A 395 -12.18 11.99 -5.17
N ALA A 396 -11.05 11.74 -5.85
CA ALA A 396 -10.92 11.89 -7.30
C ALA A 396 -11.80 10.93 -8.11
N THR A 397 -12.11 9.76 -7.55
CA THR A 397 -12.98 8.75 -8.17
C THR A 397 -14.43 8.83 -7.71
N ASN A 398 -14.73 9.74 -6.77
CA ASN A 398 -16.02 9.88 -6.10
C ASN A 398 -16.52 11.33 -6.12
N LEU A 399 -16.47 11.98 -7.29
CA LEU A 399 -16.75 13.43 -7.43
C LEU A 399 -18.12 13.84 -6.87
N GLU A 400 -19.16 13.03 -7.08
CA GLU A 400 -20.51 13.31 -6.55
C GLU A 400 -20.56 13.21 -5.03
N ALA A 401 -19.99 12.14 -4.44
CA ALA A 401 -19.95 11.95 -2.99
C ALA A 401 -19.03 12.98 -2.31
N ALA A 402 -17.95 13.41 -2.97
CA ALA A 402 -17.05 14.45 -2.50
C ALA A 402 -17.72 15.83 -2.50
N ALA A 403 -18.66 16.08 -3.41
CA ALA A 403 -19.44 17.32 -3.48
C ALA A 403 -20.65 17.33 -2.53
N ASP A 404 -21.08 16.17 -2.01
CA ASP A 404 -22.22 16.07 -1.11
C ASP A 404 -21.86 16.46 0.33
N THR A 405 -22.18 17.70 0.69
CA THR A 405 -21.97 18.21 2.05
C THR A 405 -22.82 17.51 3.10
N ASN A 406 -23.93 16.84 2.72
CA ASN A 406 -24.80 16.15 3.68
C ASN A 406 -24.21 14.83 4.16
N ARG A 407 -23.31 14.21 3.38
CA ARG A 407 -22.57 13.01 3.78
C ARG A 407 -21.63 13.26 4.97
N CYS A 408 -21.15 14.49 5.08
CA CYS A 408 -20.08 14.87 6.00
C CYS A 408 -18.86 13.95 5.92
N TRP A 409 -18.34 13.79 4.70
CA TRP A 409 -17.15 12.99 4.46
C TRP A 409 -15.90 13.77 4.84
N TRP A 410 -15.15 13.25 5.82
CA TRP A 410 -13.96 13.93 6.31
C TRP A 410 -12.83 13.97 5.26
N THR A 411 -12.54 12.87 4.56
CA THR A 411 -11.42 12.79 3.59
C THR A 411 -11.48 13.86 2.50
N CYS A 412 -12.67 14.23 2.05
CA CYS A 412 -12.84 15.19 0.95
C CYS A 412 -13.26 16.58 1.40
N GLY A 413 -14.09 16.66 2.45
CA GLY A 413 -14.67 17.92 2.91
C GLY A 413 -14.13 18.42 4.25
N HIS A 414 -13.22 17.68 4.90
CA HIS A 414 -12.79 17.89 6.29
C HIS A 414 -13.96 18.04 7.27
N CYS A 415 -15.12 17.46 6.93
CA CYS A 415 -16.32 17.62 7.72
C CYS A 415 -16.24 16.77 8.99
N THR A 416 -16.46 17.42 10.13
CA THR A 416 -16.45 16.82 11.47
C THR A 416 -17.82 16.95 12.13
N ARG A 417 -18.02 16.21 13.22
CA ARG A 417 -19.17 16.29 14.12
C ARG A 417 -18.73 16.71 15.51
N SER A 418 -19.63 17.27 16.31
CA SER A 418 -19.36 17.58 17.71
C SER A 418 -19.08 16.35 18.57
N THR A 419 -19.40 15.15 18.06
CA THR A 419 -19.07 13.86 18.66
C THR A 419 -17.67 13.38 18.31
N ASP A 420 -17.02 13.98 17.31
CA ASP A 420 -15.63 13.65 16.95
C ASP A 420 -14.67 14.35 17.92
N VAL A 421 -13.60 13.65 18.30
CA VAL A 421 -12.46 14.26 18.98
C VAL A 421 -11.45 14.70 17.92
N VAL A 422 -11.25 16.01 17.78
CA VAL A 422 -10.41 16.60 16.72
C VAL A 422 -9.29 17.51 17.24
N THR A 423 -9.35 17.88 18.52
CA THR A 423 -8.40 18.78 19.20
C THR A 423 -8.32 18.42 20.68
N CYS A 424 -7.24 18.83 21.34
CA CYS A 424 -7.17 18.86 22.81
C CYS A 424 -7.79 20.16 23.34
N PRO A 425 -8.58 20.15 24.42
CA PRO A 425 -9.18 21.38 24.96
C PRO A 425 -8.16 22.44 25.39
N ASP A 426 -7.10 22.03 26.08
CA ASP A 426 -6.11 22.95 26.64
C ASP A 426 -5.09 23.39 25.59
N HIS A 427 -4.85 24.71 25.50
CA HIS A 427 -3.73 25.27 24.74
C HIS A 427 -2.38 24.65 25.15
N ASP A 428 -1.38 24.72 24.28
CA ASP A 428 -0.03 24.13 24.47
C ASP A 428 -0.03 22.63 24.78
N THR A 429 -1.13 21.92 24.51
CA THR A 429 -1.24 20.47 24.67
C THR A 429 -1.19 19.77 23.32
N TRP A 430 -0.28 18.81 23.21
CA TRP A 430 -0.20 17.90 22.08
C TRP A 430 -0.73 16.52 22.47
N GLY A 431 -1.90 16.18 21.94
CA GLY A 431 -2.41 14.81 21.92
C GLY A 431 -1.60 13.98 20.94
N SER A 432 -0.47 13.44 21.40
CA SER A 432 0.41 12.60 20.57
C SER A 432 -0.28 11.28 20.27
N SER A 433 -0.12 10.81 19.04
CA SER A 433 -0.61 9.51 18.61
C SER A 433 0.18 8.92 17.47
N PHE A 434 0.20 7.59 17.40
CA PHE A 434 0.82 6.83 16.31
C PHE A 434 -0.16 5.81 15.76
N ASP A 435 -0.31 5.81 14.44
CA ASP A 435 -1.16 4.88 13.70
C ASP A 435 -0.35 3.70 13.16
N ASP A 436 -1.08 2.66 12.77
CA ASP A 436 -0.60 1.48 12.06
C ASP A 436 0.21 0.45 12.85
N GLY A 437 0.49 0.66 14.12
CA GLY A 437 1.11 -0.34 14.98
C GLY A 437 0.21 -1.54 15.32
N PRO A 438 0.73 -2.53 16.06
CA PRO A 438 2.14 -2.70 16.44
C PRO A 438 2.99 -3.25 15.27
N SER A 439 4.20 -2.71 15.10
CA SER A 439 5.17 -3.09 14.07
C SER A 439 6.47 -3.63 14.69
N PRO A 440 7.41 -4.18 13.88
CA PRO A 440 8.76 -4.48 14.33
C PRO A 440 9.56 -3.29 14.88
N TYR A 441 9.12 -2.06 14.61
CA TYR A 441 9.80 -0.81 14.95
C TYR A 441 9.17 -0.10 16.16
N THR A 442 7.92 -0.42 16.51
CA THR A 442 7.23 0.05 17.72
C THR A 442 8.07 -0.09 19.01
N PRO A 443 8.87 -1.15 19.23
CA PRO A 443 9.75 -1.24 20.40
C PRO A 443 10.76 -0.09 20.50
N ASN A 444 11.29 0.41 19.38
CA ASN A 444 12.24 1.52 19.38
C ASN A 444 11.54 2.84 19.77
N LEU A 445 10.32 3.05 19.26
CA LEU A 445 9.49 4.20 19.61
C LEU A 445 9.15 4.20 21.11
N THR A 446 8.65 3.08 21.64
CA THR A 446 8.27 2.95 23.06
C THR A 446 9.48 3.08 24.00
N ALA A 447 10.66 2.60 23.59
CA ALA A 447 11.90 2.82 24.34
C ALA A 447 12.20 4.31 24.50
N TYR A 448 12.19 5.06 23.40
CA TYR A 448 12.41 6.52 23.42
C TYR A 448 11.34 7.25 24.24
N LEU A 449 10.05 6.93 24.05
CA LEU A 449 8.96 7.53 24.83
C LEU A 449 9.13 7.28 26.33
N ASN A 450 9.55 6.07 26.72
CA ASN A 450 9.80 5.75 28.11
C ASN A 450 11.02 6.50 28.68
N GLU A 451 12.10 6.66 27.90
CA GLU A 451 13.24 7.49 28.28
C GLU A 451 12.86 8.96 28.53
N GLN A 452 11.93 9.50 27.72
CA GLN A 452 11.41 10.85 27.87
C GLN A 452 10.27 10.96 28.90
N ASN A 453 9.85 9.85 29.51
CA ASN A 453 8.67 9.77 30.37
C ASN A 453 7.39 10.33 29.70
N ILE A 454 7.25 10.12 28.40
CA ILE A 454 6.10 10.52 27.60
C ILE A 454 5.18 9.32 27.39
N LYS A 455 3.87 9.56 27.45
CA LYS A 455 2.84 8.59 27.03
C LYS A 455 2.09 9.15 25.83
N THR A 456 1.67 8.26 24.94
CA THR A 456 0.98 8.56 23.69
C THR A 456 -0.21 7.60 23.50
N THR A 457 -1.01 7.85 22.46
CA THR A 457 -2.10 6.97 22.01
C THR A 457 -1.66 6.17 20.77
N PHE A 458 -1.73 4.84 20.83
CA PHE A 458 -1.50 3.98 19.68
C PHE A 458 -2.84 3.56 19.07
N PHE A 459 -3.03 3.85 17.79
CA PHE A 459 -4.15 3.33 17.01
C PHE A 459 -3.70 2.06 16.31
N GLU A 460 -4.06 0.92 16.91
CA GLU A 460 -3.55 -0.37 16.47
C GLU A 460 -4.47 -1.06 15.47
N VAL A 461 -3.87 -1.62 14.41
CA VAL A 461 -4.58 -2.43 13.41
C VAL A 461 -4.73 -3.86 13.94
N GLY A 462 -5.94 -4.40 13.91
CA GLY A 462 -6.27 -5.68 14.53
C GLY A 462 -5.43 -6.85 14.02
N SER A 463 -5.17 -6.93 12.72
CA SER A 463 -4.27 -7.93 12.11
C SER A 463 -2.83 -7.85 12.66
N ARG A 464 -2.38 -6.66 13.05
CA ARG A 464 -1.05 -6.44 13.61
C ARG A 464 -1.00 -6.78 15.10
N VAL A 465 -2.07 -6.52 15.84
CA VAL A 465 -2.21 -6.94 17.25
C VAL A 465 -2.10 -8.46 17.37
N ILE A 466 -2.85 -9.25 16.57
CA ILE A 466 -2.72 -10.72 16.62
C ILE A 466 -1.33 -11.21 16.18
N SER A 467 -0.64 -10.44 15.33
CA SER A 467 0.71 -10.78 14.87
C SER A 467 1.79 -10.50 15.93
N ARG A 468 1.58 -9.49 16.79
CA ARG A 468 2.55 -9.01 17.78
C ARG A 468 1.88 -8.65 19.12
N PRO A 469 1.12 -9.57 19.74
CA PRO A 469 0.31 -9.26 20.91
C PRO A 469 1.14 -8.82 22.11
N THR A 470 2.38 -9.31 22.23
CA THR A 470 3.30 -8.93 23.30
C THR A 470 3.74 -7.47 23.24
N ILE A 471 3.77 -6.85 22.05
CA ILE A 471 4.10 -5.42 21.88
C ILE A 471 2.93 -4.57 22.40
N SER A 472 1.69 -4.91 22.01
CA SER A 472 0.49 -4.24 22.51
C SER A 472 0.34 -4.38 24.03
N GLN A 473 0.59 -5.58 24.57
CA GLN A 473 0.65 -5.80 26.02
C GLN A 473 1.72 -4.93 26.68
N TYR A 474 2.92 -4.83 26.10
CA TYR A 474 3.97 -3.97 26.62
C TYR A 474 3.56 -2.51 26.63
N GLN A 475 3.05 -1.97 25.51
CA GLN A 475 2.58 -0.58 25.41
C GLN A 475 1.53 -0.26 26.48
N HIS A 476 0.53 -1.15 26.62
CA HIS A 476 -0.52 -1.04 27.62
C HIS A 476 0.04 -1.03 29.05
N MET A 477 0.91 -2.00 29.38
CA MET A 477 1.45 -2.18 30.72
C MET A 477 2.36 -1.04 31.16
N ILE A 478 3.00 -0.33 30.22
CA ILE A 478 3.78 0.87 30.52
C ILE A 478 2.96 2.16 30.48
N GLY A 479 1.63 2.09 30.36
CA GLY A 479 0.72 3.21 30.52
C GLY A 479 0.42 4.01 29.25
N HIS A 480 0.63 3.44 28.06
CA HIS A 480 0.13 4.03 26.82
C HIS A 480 -1.37 3.73 26.63
N GLN A 481 -2.05 4.60 25.89
CA GLN A 481 -3.41 4.33 25.44
C GLN A 481 -3.39 3.46 24.20
N ILE A 482 -4.20 2.41 24.16
CA ILE A 482 -4.45 1.60 22.97
C ILE A 482 -5.86 1.91 22.46
N ALA A 483 -5.98 2.22 21.18
CA ALA A 483 -7.22 2.54 20.49
C ALA A 483 -7.35 1.72 19.20
N CYS A 484 -8.59 1.59 18.71
CA CYS A 484 -8.90 0.77 17.54
C CYS A 484 -8.54 1.48 16.22
N HIS A 485 -7.91 0.77 15.30
CA HIS A 485 -7.62 1.24 13.94
C HIS A 485 -8.10 0.26 12.87
N THR A 486 -9.27 -0.36 13.10
CA THR A 486 -9.89 -1.39 12.22
C THR A 486 -9.10 -2.69 12.16
N TRP A 487 -9.61 -3.70 11.45
CA TRP A 487 -8.98 -5.01 11.37
C TRP A 487 -7.85 -5.02 10.34
N ALA A 488 -8.10 -4.49 9.14
CA ALA A 488 -7.19 -4.60 7.99
C ALA A 488 -6.75 -3.27 7.40
N HIS A 489 -7.02 -2.13 8.06
CA HIS A 489 -6.66 -0.80 7.57
C HIS A 489 -7.31 -0.48 6.20
N TRP A 490 -8.60 -0.77 6.07
CA TRP A 490 -9.34 -0.57 4.82
C TRP A 490 -10.03 0.81 4.78
N PRO A 491 -10.17 1.47 3.60
CA PRO A 491 -10.95 2.70 3.47
C PRO A 491 -12.43 2.48 3.81
N MET A 492 -12.88 2.97 4.96
CA MET A 492 -14.15 2.60 5.58
C MET A 492 -15.37 3.04 4.78
N THR A 493 -15.33 4.16 4.06
CA THR A 493 -16.50 4.63 3.28
C THR A 493 -16.79 3.75 2.08
N THR A 494 -15.82 2.93 1.63
CA THR A 494 -16.00 1.95 0.55
C THR A 494 -16.72 0.68 0.97
N LEU A 495 -16.88 0.46 2.28
CA LEU A 495 -17.41 -0.78 2.85
C LEU A 495 -18.93 -0.71 3.06
N THR A 496 -19.62 -1.86 2.96
CA THR A 496 -21.02 -2.00 3.40
C THR A 496 -21.11 -1.92 4.93
N ASN A 497 -22.32 -1.77 5.48
CA ASN A 497 -22.51 -1.69 6.93
C ASN A 497 -21.99 -2.94 7.65
N GLU A 498 -22.25 -4.13 7.08
CA GLU A 498 -21.80 -5.41 7.63
C GLU A 498 -20.28 -5.53 7.62
N GLN A 499 -19.62 -5.02 6.58
CA GLN A 499 -18.17 -4.99 6.48
C GLN A 499 -17.56 -4.02 7.50
N VAL A 500 -18.16 -2.85 7.71
CA VAL A 500 -17.74 -1.89 8.75
C VAL A 500 -17.86 -2.51 10.14
N ILE A 501 -18.98 -3.19 10.42
CA ILE A 501 -19.20 -3.91 11.68
C ILE A 501 -18.15 -5.00 11.86
N ALA A 502 -17.81 -5.74 10.80
CA ALA A 502 -16.77 -6.77 10.85
C ALA A 502 -15.39 -6.17 11.17
N GLU A 503 -14.99 -5.10 10.48
CA GLU A 503 -13.70 -4.42 10.68
C GLU A 503 -13.54 -3.91 12.11
N LEU A 504 -14.55 -3.20 12.63
CA LEU A 504 -14.52 -2.65 13.99
C LEU A 504 -14.63 -3.76 15.05
N GLY A 505 -15.51 -4.73 14.84
CA GLY A 505 -15.77 -5.82 15.78
C GLY A 505 -14.55 -6.70 15.99
N TRP A 506 -13.91 -7.15 14.91
CA TRP A 506 -12.71 -7.98 15.00
C TRP A 506 -11.53 -7.24 15.61
N SER A 507 -11.37 -5.95 15.29
CA SER A 507 -10.33 -5.11 15.90
C SER A 507 -10.54 -4.94 17.41
N LYS A 508 -11.77 -4.64 17.85
CA LYS A 508 -12.11 -4.59 19.28
C LYS A 508 -11.87 -5.93 19.97
N LYS A 509 -12.28 -7.03 19.33
CA LYS A 509 -12.15 -8.39 19.88
C LYS A 509 -10.69 -8.76 20.11
N ILE A 510 -9.81 -8.56 19.12
CA ILE A 510 -8.39 -8.91 19.29
C ILE A 510 -7.70 -8.04 20.35
N ILE A 511 -8.03 -6.75 20.44
CA ILE A 511 -7.50 -5.87 21.49
C ILE A 511 -7.98 -6.37 22.87
N LYS A 512 -9.27 -6.73 23.00
CA LYS A 512 -9.83 -7.31 24.22
C LYS A 512 -9.17 -8.62 24.60
N ASP A 513 -8.97 -9.52 23.66
CA ASP A 513 -8.35 -10.83 23.93
C ASP A 513 -6.85 -10.72 24.24
N THR A 514 -6.21 -9.64 23.80
CA THR A 514 -4.78 -9.36 24.05
C THR A 514 -4.55 -8.63 25.38
N LEU A 515 -5.42 -7.68 25.74
CA LEU A 515 -5.22 -6.79 26.88
C LEU A 515 -6.16 -7.04 28.05
N GLY A 516 -7.26 -7.78 27.83
CA GLY A 516 -8.36 -7.87 28.77
C GLY A 516 -9.28 -6.65 28.77
N LEU A 517 -9.06 -5.67 27.89
CA LEU A 517 -9.79 -4.40 27.84
C LEU A 517 -10.35 -4.11 26.45
N THR A 518 -11.56 -3.56 26.38
CA THR A 518 -12.23 -3.20 25.13
C THR A 518 -12.07 -1.71 24.88
N PRO A 519 -11.43 -1.26 23.77
CA PRO A 519 -11.26 0.16 23.48
C PRO A 519 -12.60 0.81 23.14
N ILE A 520 -12.78 2.06 23.55
CA ILE A 520 -13.96 2.89 23.20
C ILE A 520 -13.63 4.04 22.26
N TYR A 521 -12.37 4.15 21.84
CA TYR A 521 -11.91 5.14 20.88
C TYR A 521 -11.34 4.45 19.66
N TRP A 522 -11.52 5.08 18.51
CA TRP A 522 -10.98 4.59 17.25
C TRP A 522 -10.60 5.74 16.34
N ARG A 523 -9.73 5.46 15.37
CA ARG A 523 -9.43 6.35 14.26
C ARG A 523 -9.65 5.60 12.96
N PRO A 524 -10.37 6.16 11.97
CA PRO A 524 -10.54 5.56 10.66
C PRO A 524 -9.21 5.61 9.88
N PRO A 525 -8.80 4.50 9.23
CA PRO A 525 -7.74 4.51 8.23
C PRO A 525 -7.93 5.64 7.22
N TYR A 526 -6.85 6.36 6.88
CA TYR A 526 -6.86 7.50 5.94
C TYR A 526 -7.78 8.68 6.34
N GLY A 527 -8.27 8.71 7.58
CA GLY A 527 -9.33 9.64 7.97
C GLY A 527 -10.68 9.35 7.28
N ASP A 528 -10.85 8.17 6.67
CA ASP A 528 -11.98 7.85 5.81
C ASP A 528 -13.26 7.57 6.61
N VAL A 529 -14.04 8.63 6.84
CA VAL A 529 -15.26 8.55 7.64
C VAL A 529 -16.32 9.53 7.14
N ASP A 530 -17.56 9.04 7.08
CA ASP A 530 -18.77 9.82 6.86
C ASP A 530 -19.78 9.61 8.00
N ASP A 531 -20.94 10.25 7.94
CA ASP A 531 -21.97 10.11 8.98
C ASP A 531 -22.51 8.68 9.15
N ARG A 532 -22.51 7.85 8.10
CA ARG A 532 -22.90 6.44 8.20
C ARG A 532 -21.86 5.66 9.00
N ILE A 533 -20.58 5.85 8.69
CA ILE A 533 -19.49 5.18 9.41
C ILE A 533 -19.45 5.63 10.89
N ARG A 534 -19.62 6.94 11.16
CA ARG A 534 -19.72 7.47 12.54
C ARG A 534 -20.88 6.83 13.30
N ALA A 535 -22.04 6.72 12.66
CA ALA A 535 -23.23 6.14 13.27
C ALA A 535 -23.02 4.66 13.65
N ILE A 536 -22.39 3.86 12.77
CA ILE A 536 -22.06 2.46 13.04
C ILE A 536 -21.04 2.36 14.17
N ALA A 537 -19.96 3.15 14.13
CA ALA A 537 -18.94 3.14 15.17
C ALA A 537 -19.51 3.54 16.54
N ALA A 538 -20.34 4.58 16.60
CA ALA A 538 -21.04 5.01 17.80
C ALA A 538 -21.95 3.91 18.36
N ALA A 539 -22.70 3.21 17.49
CA ALA A 539 -23.54 2.08 17.89
C ALA A 539 -22.70 0.91 18.46
N MET A 540 -21.45 0.78 18.02
CA MET A 540 -20.46 -0.14 18.58
C MET A 540 -19.67 0.43 19.78
N ASN A 541 -20.14 1.52 20.39
CA ASN A 541 -19.49 2.21 21.51
C ASN A 541 -18.08 2.74 21.23
N LEU A 542 -17.83 3.15 19.98
CA LEU A 542 -16.57 3.76 19.57
C LEU A 542 -16.77 5.25 19.26
N THR A 543 -15.98 6.10 19.92
CA THR A 543 -15.88 7.55 19.65
C THR A 543 -14.79 7.79 18.62
N THR A 544 -15.14 8.47 17.53
CA THR A 544 -14.23 8.78 16.43
C THR A 544 -13.22 9.85 16.85
N ILE A 545 -11.93 9.54 16.69
CA ILE A 545 -10.83 10.48 16.82
C ILE A 545 -10.26 10.77 15.42
N ILE A 546 -10.08 12.04 15.09
CA ILE A 546 -9.36 12.49 13.89
C ILE A 546 -8.26 13.47 14.34
N TRP A 547 -7.17 13.56 13.58
CA TRP A 547 -6.16 14.57 13.83
C TRP A 547 -6.69 15.97 13.51
N THR A 548 -6.01 17.00 14.02
CA THR A 548 -6.48 18.38 13.83
C THR A 548 -6.38 18.77 12.36
N SER A 549 -7.49 19.21 11.76
CA SER A 549 -7.52 19.71 10.39
C SER A 549 -8.60 20.77 10.24
N GLY A 550 -8.38 21.78 9.40
CA GLY A 550 -9.48 22.64 8.92
C GLY A 550 -10.20 23.44 10.02
N VAL A 551 -9.55 23.73 11.14
CA VAL A 551 -10.09 24.63 12.17
C VAL A 551 -10.31 26.02 11.54
N PRO A 552 -11.50 26.63 11.68
CA PRO A 552 -11.77 27.95 11.09
C PRO A 552 -10.74 28.99 11.57
N GLY A 553 -9.88 29.45 10.66
CA GLY A 553 -8.88 30.48 10.94
C GLY A 553 -7.43 30.16 10.56
N ASN A 554 -7.04 28.88 10.34
CA ASN A 554 -5.66 28.56 9.95
C ASN A 554 -5.48 27.62 8.74
N GLY A 555 -6.45 26.76 8.41
CA GLY A 555 -6.41 25.90 7.21
C GLY A 555 -5.25 24.89 7.16
N VAL A 556 -4.58 24.61 8.29
CA VAL A 556 -3.42 23.70 8.37
C VAL A 556 -3.88 22.26 8.63
N ASN A 557 -3.27 21.30 7.94
CA ASN A 557 -3.43 19.86 8.20
C ASN A 557 -2.37 19.42 9.21
N TYR A 558 -2.77 18.85 10.35
CA TYR A 558 -1.85 18.39 11.41
C TYR A 558 -1.42 16.95 11.15
N ASP A 559 -0.97 16.72 9.92
CA ASP A 559 -0.42 15.47 9.43
C ASP A 559 1.05 15.71 9.09
N THR A 560 1.93 14.88 9.63
CA THR A 560 3.36 14.98 9.34
C THR A 560 3.67 14.58 7.89
N GLY A 561 2.86 13.70 7.29
CA GLY A 561 3.12 13.07 6.00
C GLY A 561 4.26 12.05 6.05
N ASP A 562 4.64 11.58 7.25
CA ASP A 562 5.73 10.63 7.43
C ASP A 562 5.51 9.30 6.67
N PHE A 563 4.26 8.85 6.53
CA PHE A 563 3.88 7.66 5.76
C PHE A 563 4.24 7.72 4.27
N GLU A 564 4.47 8.91 3.72
CA GLU A 564 4.88 9.11 2.33
C GLU A 564 6.39 8.88 2.10
N LEU A 565 7.18 8.83 3.19
CA LEU A 565 8.63 8.65 3.13
C LEU A 565 9.05 7.26 2.63
N PRO A 566 8.48 6.14 3.14
CA PRO A 566 8.76 4.80 2.58
C PRO A 566 8.43 4.67 1.08
N GLY A 567 7.56 5.52 0.55
CA GLY A 567 7.17 5.57 -0.87
C GLY A 567 8.00 6.48 -1.76
N ASP A 568 9.03 7.15 -1.21
CA ASP A 568 9.84 8.19 -1.89
C ASP A 568 8.99 9.36 -2.44
N ILE A 569 7.84 9.62 -1.81
CA ILE A 569 6.94 10.74 -2.17
C ILE A 569 7.36 12.00 -1.39
N LEU A 570 7.65 11.87 -0.09
CA LEU A 570 8.23 12.93 0.74
C LEU A 570 9.62 12.56 1.24
N SER A 571 10.50 13.56 1.27
CA SER A 571 11.79 13.43 1.96
C SER A 571 11.63 13.62 3.47
N ALA A 572 12.57 13.10 4.26
CA ALA A 572 12.61 13.33 5.71
C ALA A 572 12.60 14.84 6.06
N SER A 573 13.29 15.67 5.28
CA SER A 573 13.27 17.13 5.46
C SER A 573 11.91 17.76 5.17
N ALA A 574 11.15 17.25 4.20
CA ALA A 574 9.80 17.72 3.91
C ALA A 574 8.84 17.39 5.06
N VAL A 575 8.94 16.19 5.62
CA VAL A 575 8.16 15.77 6.80
C VAL A 575 8.47 16.65 8.01
N LEU A 576 9.73 16.93 8.29
CA LEU A 576 10.10 17.85 9.38
C LEU A 576 9.62 19.28 9.12
N ASN A 577 9.62 19.74 7.87
CA ASN A 577 9.05 21.04 7.53
C ASN A 577 7.53 21.08 7.76
N ASN A 578 6.80 19.99 7.48
CA ASN A 578 5.39 19.87 7.83
C ASN A 578 5.19 19.98 9.34
N PHE A 579 6.00 19.26 10.12
CA PHE A 579 5.93 19.35 11.58
C PHE A 579 6.29 20.76 12.11
N SER A 580 7.29 21.43 11.55
CA SER A 580 7.58 22.83 11.89
C SER A 580 6.44 23.79 11.53
N ASN A 581 5.69 23.52 10.45
CA ASN A 581 4.46 24.28 10.14
C ASN A 581 3.38 24.02 11.20
N ILE A 582 3.21 22.77 11.62
CA ILE A 582 2.28 22.36 12.69
C ILE A 582 2.58 23.14 13.97
N LEU A 583 3.83 23.11 14.45
CA LEU A 583 4.24 23.83 15.66
C LEU A 583 3.95 25.34 15.55
N ARG A 584 4.36 26.00 14.46
CA ARG A 584 4.06 27.42 14.24
C ARG A 584 2.57 27.74 14.20
N SER A 585 1.78 26.89 13.55
CA SER A 585 0.33 27.08 13.47
C SER A 585 -0.36 26.84 14.81
N SER A 586 0.19 25.97 15.66
CA SER A 586 -0.36 25.65 16.98
C SER A 586 -0.36 26.85 17.92
N GLU A 587 0.60 27.78 17.81
CA GLU A 587 0.67 29.01 18.60
C GLU A 587 -0.55 29.93 18.40
N THR A 588 -1.29 29.74 17.31
CA THR A 588 -2.48 30.54 16.98
C THR A 588 -3.79 29.89 17.41
N LEU A 589 -3.75 28.61 17.81
CA LEU A 589 -4.95 27.91 18.27
C LEU A 589 -5.37 28.45 19.64
N GLN A 590 -6.65 28.33 19.97
CA GLN A 590 -7.15 28.54 21.34
C GLN A 590 -7.20 27.24 22.14
N THR A 591 -6.95 26.14 21.45
CA THR A 591 -6.99 24.76 21.93
C THR A 591 -5.62 24.15 21.74
N GLY A 592 -5.42 22.95 22.28
CA GLY A 592 -4.34 22.07 21.85
C GLY A 592 -4.71 21.36 20.54
N PHE A 593 -3.88 20.40 20.16
CA PHE A 593 -3.99 19.75 18.85
C PHE A 593 -3.63 18.26 18.92
N ILE A 594 -4.04 17.53 17.88
CA ILE A 594 -3.76 16.11 17.68
C ILE A 594 -3.01 15.98 16.36
N VAL A 595 -1.91 15.23 16.34
CA VAL A 595 -1.06 15.03 15.16
C VAL A 595 -1.17 13.59 14.66
N LEU A 596 -1.16 13.43 13.34
CA LEU A 596 -1.01 12.14 12.68
C LEU A 596 0.49 11.83 12.44
N GLU A 597 0.91 10.70 12.97
CA GLU A 597 2.23 10.07 12.80
C GLU A 597 2.03 8.55 12.72
N HIS A 598 3.01 7.82 12.19
CA HIS A 598 2.90 6.37 11.97
C HIS A 598 4.08 5.62 12.57
N ASP A 599 3.84 4.47 13.20
CA ASP A 599 4.91 3.60 13.73
C ASP A 599 5.09 2.29 12.94
N LEU A 600 4.56 2.24 11.71
CA LEU A 600 4.63 1.08 10.83
C LEU A 600 6.01 0.80 10.23
N PHE A 601 6.75 1.86 9.89
CA PHE A 601 8.00 1.76 9.14
C PHE A 601 9.20 2.25 9.96
N GLN A 602 10.39 1.75 9.63
CA GLN A 602 11.61 2.16 10.30
C GLN A 602 11.85 3.66 10.16
N THR A 603 11.70 4.19 8.94
CA THR A 603 11.93 5.60 8.63
C THR A 603 11.02 6.53 9.42
N THR A 604 9.75 6.14 9.61
CA THR A 604 8.78 6.96 10.36
C THR A 604 9.12 6.97 11.84
N VAL A 605 9.47 5.82 12.42
CA VAL A 605 9.90 5.72 13.83
C VAL A 605 11.24 6.44 14.09
N GLU A 606 12.21 6.33 13.19
CA GLU A 606 13.49 7.05 13.29
C GLU A 606 13.29 8.56 13.21
N LEU A 607 12.38 9.03 12.36
CA LEU A 607 12.06 10.46 12.28
C LEU A 607 11.31 10.94 13.52
N ALA A 608 10.35 10.15 14.02
CA ALA A 608 9.61 10.43 15.23
C ALA A 608 10.54 10.59 16.45
N THR A 609 11.38 9.59 16.69
CA THR A 609 12.28 9.53 17.85
C THR A 609 13.54 10.38 17.71
N GLY A 610 14.01 10.59 16.48
CA GLY A 610 15.21 11.36 16.18
C GLY A 610 14.99 12.86 16.18
N TYR A 611 13.79 13.30 15.77
CA TYR A 611 13.56 14.69 15.37
C TYR A 611 12.21 15.25 15.83
N ILE A 612 11.09 14.61 15.50
CA ILE A 612 9.74 15.17 15.74
C ILE A 612 9.44 15.31 17.24
N LEU A 613 9.59 14.24 18.02
CA LEU A 613 9.38 14.28 19.46
C LEU A 613 10.38 15.23 20.17
N PRO A 614 11.70 15.20 19.90
CA PRO A 614 12.64 16.19 20.42
C PRO A 614 12.24 17.65 20.17
N GLU A 615 11.78 17.96 18.95
CA GLU A 615 11.30 19.31 18.59
C GLU A 615 10.06 19.70 19.39
N GLY A 616 9.09 18.80 19.55
CA GLY A 616 7.89 19.07 20.35
C GLY A 616 8.21 19.27 21.84
N ILE A 617 9.14 18.48 22.39
CA ILE A 617 9.63 18.65 23.77
C ILE A 617 10.29 20.02 23.94
N ALA A 618 11.15 20.42 22.99
CA ALA A 618 11.82 21.71 23.02
C ALA A 618 10.88 22.91 22.82
N SER A 619 9.71 22.68 22.21
CA SER A 619 8.66 23.67 22.00
C SER A 619 7.78 23.88 23.25
N ASN A 620 8.16 23.30 24.39
CA ASN A 620 7.47 23.48 25.68
C ASN A 620 6.01 22.98 25.70
N LEU A 621 5.67 22.06 24.79
CA LEU A 621 4.34 21.45 24.70
C LEU A 621 4.14 20.40 25.79
N THR A 622 2.92 20.31 26.30
CA THR A 622 2.50 19.17 27.14
C THR A 622 2.09 18.01 26.24
N ILE A 623 2.98 17.05 26.05
CA ILE A 623 2.76 15.86 25.23
C ILE A 623 2.13 14.75 26.08
N LYS A 624 0.92 14.32 25.71
CA LYS A 624 0.17 13.29 26.48
C LYS A 624 -0.75 12.47 25.57
N PRO A 625 -1.21 11.27 25.99
CA PRO A 625 -2.21 10.51 25.26
C PRO A 625 -3.48 11.33 25.09
N ILE A 626 -4.22 11.09 24.01
CA ILE A 626 -5.44 11.84 23.67
C ILE A 626 -6.46 11.79 24.80
N ILE A 627 -6.67 10.64 25.45
CA ILE A 627 -7.60 10.54 26.60
C ILE A 627 -7.22 11.49 27.75
N ASN A 628 -5.92 11.63 28.05
CA ASN A 628 -5.45 12.56 29.06
C ASN A 628 -5.49 14.01 28.59
N CYS A 629 -5.33 14.23 27.28
CA CYS A 629 -5.56 15.52 26.66
C CYS A 629 -6.99 16.02 26.81
N LEU A 630 -7.97 15.12 26.82
CA LEU A 630 -9.37 15.43 27.12
C LEU A 630 -9.67 15.62 28.62
N GLY A 631 -8.64 15.65 29.49
CA GLY A 631 -8.79 15.79 30.93
C GLY A 631 -9.27 14.51 31.64
N MET A 632 -9.25 13.36 30.96
CA MET A 632 -9.75 12.09 31.49
C MET A 632 -8.61 11.14 31.90
N PRO A 633 -8.81 10.29 32.92
CA PRO A 633 -7.85 9.24 33.25
C PRO A 633 -7.82 8.16 32.17
N LEU A 634 -6.70 7.44 32.06
CA LEU A 634 -6.55 6.35 31.09
C LEU A 634 -7.60 5.24 31.26
N ALA A 635 -8.12 5.04 32.47
CA ALA A 635 -9.22 4.12 32.76
C ALA A 635 -10.48 4.39 31.92
N ASN A 636 -10.72 5.65 31.54
CA ASN A 636 -11.88 6.03 30.74
C ASN A 636 -11.67 5.79 29.25
N ALA A 637 -10.59 5.14 28.82
CA ALA A 637 -10.39 4.70 27.44
C ALA A 637 -10.97 3.31 27.14
N TYR A 638 -11.47 2.58 28.14
CA TYR A 638 -11.89 1.18 27.98
C TYR A 638 -13.19 0.86 28.72
N ILE A 639 -14.02 -0.02 28.13
CA ILE A 639 -15.36 -0.34 28.65
C ILE A 639 -15.33 -0.82 30.10
N GLU A 640 -14.38 -1.68 30.45
CA GLU A 640 -14.33 -2.38 31.74
C GLU A 640 -13.92 -1.47 32.91
N THR A 641 -13.24 -0.36 32.61
CA THR A 641 -12.67 0.55 33.61
C THR A 641 -13.25 1.96 33.54
N ASN A 642 -14.11 2.25 32.55
CA ASN A 642 -14.74 3.54 32.38
C ASN A 642 -15.76 3.80 33.51
N ASP A 643 -15.70 5.00 34.08
CA ASP A 643 -16.66 5.45 35.09
C ASP A 643 -18.08 5.73 34.53
N ASN A 644 -18.20 5.95 33.21
CA ASN A 644 -19.40 6.39 32.50
C ASN A 644 -20.05 7.70 33.01
N GLU A 645 -19.52 8.31 34.06
CA GLU A 645 -19.99 9.59 34.62
C GLU A 645 -19.33 10.77 33.90
N THR A 646 -18.02 10.68 33.70
CA THR A 646 -17.23 11.71 33.02
C THR A 646 -17.01 11.39 31.55
N ASN A 647 -17.15 10.11 31.17
CA ASN A 647 -17.04 9.67 29.78
C ASN A 647 -18.15 8.68 29.37
N PRO A 648 -19.40 9.13 29.23
CA PRO A 648 -20.50 8.24 28.85
C PRO A 648 -20.29 7.66 27.44
N LEU A 649 -20.56 6.36 27.27
CA LEU A 649 -20.46 5.69 25.97
C LEU A 649 -21.41 6.33 24.94
N PRO A 650 -21.04 6.39 23.64
CA PRO A 650 -21.87 7.05 22.62
C PRO A 650 -23.34 6.58 22.58
N THR A 651 -23.60 5.29 22.78
CA THR A 651 -24.96 4.73 22.83
C THR A 651 -25.79 5.23 24.02
N ALA A 652 -25.15 5.67 25.11
CA ALA A 652 -25.81 6.22 26.29
C ALA A 652 -26.24 7.68 26.12
N VAL A 653 -25.60 8.43 25.19
CA VAL A 653 -25.79 9.89 25.05
C VAL A 653 -26.78 10.26 23.94
N GLY A 654 -27.20 9.32 23.07
CA GLY A 654 -28.19 9.59 22.01
C GLY A 654 -27.77 10.70 21.03
N THR A 655 -26.47 10.95 20.87
CA THR A 655 -25.87 12.15 20.27
C THR A 655 -25.76 12.15 18.75
N MET A 656 -26.02 11.02 18.11
CA MET A 656 -26.41 11.00 16.70
C MET A 656 -27.90 10.67 16.65
N THR A 657 -28.60 11.02 15.57
CA THR A 657 -30.02 10.68 15.36
C THR A 657 -30.21 9.17 15.12
N LEU A 658 -29.59 8.34 15.95
CA LEU A 658 -29.76 6.92 16.08
C LEU A 658 -31.09 6.72 16.81
N GLN A 659 -32.20 6.75 16.06
CA GLN A 659 -33.47 6.33 16.62
C GLN A 659 -33.41 4.83 16.87
N LYS A 660 -33.19 4.44 18.12
CA LYS A 660 -33.47 3.07 18.57
C LYS A 660 -34.97 2.86 18.42
N VAL A 661 -35.38 2.02 17.46
CA VAL A 661 -36.81 1.77 17.22
C VAL A 661 -37.36 1.05 18.44
N THR A 662 -38.16 1.76 19.25
CA THR A 662 -38.93 1.11 20.31
C THR A 662 -40.09 0.38 19.62
N PRO A 663 -40.33 -0.92 19.86
CA PRO A 663 -41.46 -1.61 19.26
C PRO A 663 -42.75 -0.91 19.69
N THR A 664 -43.34 -0.15 18.77
CA THR A 664 -44.67 0.40 18.96
C THR A 664 -45.62 -0.76 18.74
N ALA A 665 -46.25 -1.24 19.81
CA ALA A 665 -47.34 -2.18 19.72
C ALA A 665 -48.38 -1.63 18.74
N SER A 666 -48.50 -2.27 17.58
CA SER A 666 -49.56 -1.99 16.63
C SER A 666 -50.89 -2.35 17.29
N GLY A 667 -51.67 -1.31 17.62
CA GLY A 667 -53.04 -1.46 18.06
C GLY A 667 -53.86 -2.13 16.97
N GLN A 668 -54.03 -3.45 17.09
CA GLN A 668 -55.04 -4.21 16.38
C GLN A 668 -56.34 -4.10 17.17
N ALA A 669 -57.38 -3.61 16.50
CA ALA A 669 -58.70 -3.44 17.06
C ALA A 669 -59.36 -4.80 17.40
N GLY A 670 -59.92 -4.88 18.60
CA GLY A 670 -61.15 -5.63 18.90
C GLY A 670 -61.01 -7.11 19.25
N GLY A 671 -61.21 -7.44 20.53
CA GLY A 671 -61.48 -8.82 20.96
C GLY A 671 -61.40 -8.99 22.47
N THR A 672 -62.55 -8.97 23.13
CA THR A 672 -62.76 -9.07 24.58
C THR A 672 -62.32 -10.40 25.21
N ALA A 673 -61.95 -10.28 26.50
CA ALA A 673 -62.21 -11.18 27.63
C ALA A 673 -61.05 -12.08 28.14
N ASP A 674 -60.69 -11.73 29.38
CA ASP A 674 -60.59 -12.60 30.56
C ASP A 674 -59.21 -12.77 31.22
N SER A 675 -59.35 -12.80 32.54
CA SER A 675 -58.44 -12.65 33.65
C SER A 675 -57.58 -13.88 33.94
N GLY A 676 -56.40 -13.67 34.55
CA GLY A 676 -55.60 -14.78 35.07
C GLY A 676 -54.24 -14.36 35.60
N ASN A 677 -54.12 -14.36 36.92
CA ASN A 677 -52.97 -13.99 37.73
C ASN A 677 -51.88 -15.09 37.77
N SER A 678 -50.68 -14.70 38.24
CA SER A 678 -49.66 -15.49 38.97
C SER A 678 -48.59 -16.29 38.20
N GLY A 679 -47.33 -16.16 38.64
CA GLY A 679 -46.37 -17.28 38.58
C GLY A 679 -44.89 -16.93 38.42
N VAL A 680 -44.17 -16.87 39.53
CA VAL A 680 -42.70 -16.85 39.68
C VAL A 680 -42.10 -18.23 39.37
N GLY A 681 -40.86 -18.34 38.85
CA GLY A 681 -40.11 -19.60 38.92
C GLY A 681 -38.85 -19.78 38.06
N ALA A 682 -37.71 -19.40 38.64
CA ALA A 682 -36.36 -20.02 38.64
C ALA A 682 -35.90 -21.07 37.59
N SER A 683 -34.71 -20.78 37.03
CA SER A 683 -33.51 -21.61 36.77
C SER A 683 -33.59 -23.15 36.68
N SER A 684 -32.90 -23.70 35.68
CA SER A 684 -32.08 -24.91 35.86
C SER A 684 -31.00 -25.06 34.78
N ASP A 685 -29.78 -25.27 35.26
CA ASP A 685 -28.56 -25.64 34.54
C ASP A 685 -28.68 -26.87 33.64
N GLY A 686 -27.95 -26.85 32.53
CA GLY A 686 -27.72 -27.99 31.65
C GLY A 686 -26.25 -28.10 31.26
N VAL A 687 -25.49 -28.84 32.08
CA VAL A 687 -24.10 -29.24 31.86
C VAL A 687 -23.99 -30.16 30.63
N VAL A 688 -23.13 -29.85 29.68
CA VAL A 688 -22.78 -30.73 28.54
C VAL A 688 -21.44 -31.42 28.81
N THR A 689 -21.48 -32.75 28.81
CA THR A 689 -20.32 -33.64 29.02
C THR A 689 -19.58 -33.87 27.69
N ILE A 690 -18.27 -33.58 27.65
CA ILE A 690 -17.41 -33.83 26.48
C ILE A 690 -16.83 -35.26 26.57
N ARG A 691 -16.99 -36.05 25.51
CA ARG A 691 -16.28 -37.34 25.32
C ARG A 691 -15.06 -37.14 24.43
N LEU A 692 -13.87 -37.42 24.97
CA LEU A 692 -12.62 -37.52 24.21
C LEU A 692 -12.61 -38.76 23.31
N TRP A 693 -12.10 -38.59 22.09
CA TRP A 693 -11.49 -39.68 21.32
C TRP A 693 -10.06 -39.27 20.98
N THR A 694 -9.10 -40.05 21.48
CA THR A 694 -7.70 -40.04 21.08
C THR A 694 -7.51 -41.01 19.92
N THR A 695 -6.79 -40.60 18.88
CA THR A 695 -6.10 -41.54 17.98
C THR A 695 -4.81 -40.90 17.46
N ILE A 696 -3.69 -41.56 17.75
CA ILE A 696 -2.33 -41.30 17.26
C ILE A 696 -2.14 -42.07 15.93
N VAL A 697 -1.10 -41.70 15.16
CA VAL A 697 -0.44 -42.36 13.99
C VAL A 697 -0.64 -41.49 12.73
N ALA A 698 0.33 -41.09 11.89
CA ALA A 698 1.74 -41.43 11.68
C ALA A 698 2.49 -40.27 10.97
N SER A 699 3.81 -40.41 10.95
CA SER A 699 4.86 -39.62 10.28
C SER A 699 4.63 -39.32 8.79
N VAL A 700 5.01 -38.12 8.34
CA VAL A 700 5.31 -37.83 6.92
C VAL A 700 6.58 -36.97 6.84
N THR A 701 7.56 -37.48 6.09
CA THR A 701 8.80 -36.82 5.70
C THR A 701 8.53 -35.91 4.51
N ILE A 702 8.99 -34.65 4.52
CA ILE A 702 8.96 -33.77 3.34
C ILE A 702 10.38 -33.29 3.05
N ALA A 703 10.89 -33.67 1.88
CA ALA A 703 12.12 -33.16 1.30
C ALA A 703 11.81 -31.95 0.42
N GLY A 704 12.45 -30.81 0.67
CA GLY A 704 12.44 -29.63 -0.20
C GLY A 704 13.83 -29.38 -0.77
N THR A 705 13.97 -29.40 -2.09
CA THR A 705 15.22 -29.09 -2.79
C THR A 705 15.19 -27.61 -3.20
N ALA A 706 16.16 -26.81 -2.73
CA ALA A 706 16.37 -25.44 -3.15
C ALA A 706 17.45 -25.40 -4.25
N PHE A 707 17.18 -24.74 -5.38
CA PHE A 707 18.20 -24.40 -6.39
C PHE A 707 18.47 -22.90 -6.33
N LEU A 708 19.70 -22.54 -5.96
CA LEU A 708 20.27 -21.21 -6.08
C LEU A 708 20.87 -21.08 -7.49
N LEU A 709 20.39 -20.09 -8.27
CA LEU A 709 21.03 -19.64 -9.51
C LEU A 709 22.27 -18.80 -9.13
N LYS A 710 23.36 -18.98 -9.87
CA LYS A 710 24.69 -18.42 -9.60
C LYS A 710 24.94 -17.09 -10.30
#